data_AF-A0A1C6K4V6-F1
#
_entry.id   AF-A0A1C6K4V6-F1
#
_cell.length_a   1.000
_cell.length_b   1.000
_cell.length_c   1.000
_cell.angle_alpha   90.00
_cell.angle_beta   90.00
_cell.angle_gamma   90.00
#
_symmetry.space_group_name_H-M   'P 1'
#
loop_
_entity.id
_entity.type
_entity.pdbx_description
1 polymer ?
#
loop_
_entity_poly.entity_id
_entity_poly.type
_entity_poly.pdbx_seq_one_letter_code
_entity_poly.pdbx_strand_id
1 'polypeptide(L)'
;MNEMEIREKLVDYGKRLVAAGLVQGTWGNLSMRLDEGHMLVTPSGLDYNRLTPEDMVKVDVTTLDYEGEQKPTSEKGLHAEIYRRRPEAGAVIHTHSKYASVFAAARRAVPVERPDLKKVFGGQIAVGKYGLPGTKTLWKHTIEALGNNQGCIMAAHGMICCGRTMEDAYDHCLKLEECCRQYVEDGNERDEEKMDIKEVLVRQRAFFNEGVTKDLAYRRRGLLKLRAAVKHHEDEIFDALYRDLGKSTYESYETEVGLVYSEITYMLKHLDRLAKPKRVATPLANFPSKSVIFREPFGSVLIMSPWNYPFQLAMVPLIGALAAGNCAVVKPSNYSPAVSDVIAKIISETFSEAYVHVVTGGREANQNLLSQKFDYIFFTGGKVVGRQVMESAAKHLTPVTLELGGKSPCIVDESANIALTARRIVWGKFLNCGQTCVAPDYILVHKSVKSKLLTALVKNIEALYGEDPINSKDYSQIINEKHFDRLSSLIEGEDLYYSGGLDRARLKMGPIIIEDASWESKSMAEEIFGPILPIIEFDDLRRVKKEIEGRPKPLALYLFTRSKASIKYVTKNISFGGGCINDTVMHLATSNMPFGGVGDSGMGNYHGSYSFRTFTHEKSVLHKSNLIDVPLRYPPYGRDTKWLRIFLK
;
A
#
# COMPACT_ATOMS: atom_id res chain seq x y z
N MET A 1 21.42 20.53 48.67
CA MET A 1 21.55 21.68 47.77
C MET A 1 21.04 22.90 48.50
N ASN A 2 21.68 24.05 48.35
CA ASN A 2 21.12 25.31 48.84
C ASN A 2 20.01 25.80 47.89
N GLU A 3 19.22 26.80 48.31
CA GLU A 3 18.07 27.29 47.54
C GLU A 3 18.47 27.75 46.13
N MET A 4 19.58 28.48 45.99
CA MET A 4 20.05 29.01 44.71
C MET A 4 20.45 27.89 43.74
N GLU A 5 21.12 26.85 44.21
CA GLU A 5 21.47 25.69 43.39
C GLU A 5 20.22 24.98 42.82
N ILE A 6 19.13 24.92 43.59
CA ILE A 6 17.86 24.33 43.13
C ILE A 6 17.22 25.23 42.07
N ARG A 7 17.26 26.55 42.25
CA ARG A 7 16.76 27.52 41.28
C ARG A 7 17.50 27.40 39.94
N GLU A 8 18.83 27.35 39.98
CA GLU A 8 19.66 27.15 38.78
C GLU A 8 19.35 25.82 38.08
N LYS A 9 19.15 24.76 38.86
CA LYS A 9 18.82 23.43 38.32
C LYS A 9 17.44 23.40 37.65
N LEU A 10 16.44 24.06 38.23
CA LEU A 10 15.12 24.21 37.61
C LEU A 10 15.20 24.95 36.26
N VAL A 11 16.03 25.99 36.17
CA VAL A 11 16.26 26.71 34.90
C VAL A 11 16.95 25.83 33.86
N ASP A 12 18.00 25.11 34.25
CA ASP A 12 18.71 24.20 33.34
C ASP A 12 17.77 23.12 32.79
N TYR A 13 17.01 22.45 33.66
CA TYR A 13 16.08 21.41 33.23
C TYR A 13 14.88 21.95 32.45
N GLY A 14 14.43 23.17 32.74
CA GLY A 14 13.46 23.88 31.90
C GLY A 14 13.94 24.00 30.44
N LYS A 15 15.20 24.40 30.24
CA LYS A 15 15.81 24.49 28.90
C LYS A 15 15.99 23.11 28.26
N ARG A 16 16.35 22.08 29.03
CA ARG A 16 16.45 20.69 28.54
C ARG A 16 15.11 20.10 28.11
N LEU A 17 14.02 20.45 28.79
CA LEU A 17 12.67 20.05 28.39
C LEU A 17 12.29 20.64 27.04
N VAL A 18 12.63 21.92 26.78
CA VAL A 18 12.45 22.56 25.48
C VAL A 18 13.28 21.86 24.41
N ALA A 19 14.58 21.64 24.68
CA ALA A 19 15.49 21.00 23.72
C ALA A 19 15.06 19.57 23.35
N ALA A 20 14.48 18.83 24.28
CA ALA A 20 13.93 17.49 24.06
C ALA A 20 12.53 17.48 23.43
N GLY A 21 11.92 18.65 23.18
CA GLY A 21 10.57 18.75 22.63
C GLY A 21 9.47 18.28 23.59
N LEU A 22 9.76 18.22 24.89
CA LEU A 22 8.78 17.83 25.91
C LEU A 22 7.85 19.00 26.30
N VAL A 23 8.32 20.24 26.12
CA VAL A 23 7.52 21.46 26.32
C VAL A 23 7.72 22.44 25.16
N GLN A 24 6.76 23.33 24.94
CA GLN A 24 6.84 24.41 23.96
C GLN A 24 6.30 25.71 24.56
N GLY A 25 7.06 26.80 24.43
CA GLY A 25 6.67 28.11 24.96
C GLY A 25 6.52 28.10 26.49
N THR A 26 5.31 28.36 26.99
CA THR A 26 4.98 28.42 28.42
C THR A 26 4.25 27.18 28.92
N TRP A 27 4.22 26.09 28.14
CA TRP A 27 3.44 24.88 28.47
C TRP A 27 4.20 23.95 29.40
N GLY A 28 3.51 23.30 30.33
CA GLY A 28 4.14 22.45 31.34
C GLY A 28 4.75 23.23 32.51
N ASN A 29 5.18 22.53 33.55
CA ASN A 29 5.82 23.11 34.73
C ASN A 29 6.69 22.08 35.45
N LEU A 30 7.65 22.55 36.23
CA LEU A 30 8.50 21.69 37.05
C LEU A 30 8.73 22.29 38.43
N SER A 31 8.90 21.43 39.41
CA SER A 31 9.25 21.81 40.77
C SER A 31 10.30 20.89 41.37
N MET A 32 10.99 21.41 42.38
CA MET A 32 11.88 20.64 43.25
C MET A 32 11.54 20.93 44.71
N ARG A 33 11.64 19.90 45.54
CA ARG A 33 11.53 20.05 46.99
C ARG A 33 12.75 20.82 47.51
N LEU A 34 12.50 21.88 48.27
CA LEU A 34 13.54 22.68 48.93
C LEU A 34 13.86 22.11 50.31
N ASP A 35 12.82 21.87 51.10
CA ASP A 35 12.89 21.30 52.45
C ASP A 35 11.58 20.55 52.79
N GLU A 36 11.34 20.20 54.05
CA GLU A 36 10.13 19.48 54.47
C GLU A 36 8.84 20.29 54.23
N GLY A 37 8.92 21.62 54.33
CA GLY A 37 7.77 22.53 54.22
C GLY A 37 7.63 23.19 52.85
N HIS A 38 8.71 23.31 52.08
CA HIS A 38 8.74 24.16 50.88
C HIS A 38 9.17 23.42 49.61
N MET A 39 8.66 23.92 48.48
CA MET A 39 9.16 23.60 47.14
C MET A 39 9.46 24.87 46.36
N LEU A 40 10.38 24.76 45.40
CA LEU A 40 10.57 25.75 44.35
C LEU A 40 9.87 25.28 43.08
N VAL A 41 9.09 26.13 42.44
CA VAL A 41 8.31 25.81 41.24
C VAL A 41 8.43 26.91 40.19
N THR A 42 8.25 26.55 38.92
CA THR A 42 8.21 27.53 37.84
C THR A 42 7.07 28.54 38.00
N PRO A 43 7.30 29.80 37.60
CA PRO A 43 6.29 30.85 37.57
C PRO A 43 5.26 30.59 36.47
N SER A 44 4.11 31.24 36.58
CA SER A 44 3.04 31.15 35.58
C SER A 44 3.34 32.06 34.38
N GLY A 45 3.24 31.51 33.16
CA GLY A 45 3.22 32.30 31.93
C GLY A 45 4.58 32.82 31.44
N LEU A 46 5.70 32.36 31.98
CA LEU A 46 7.03 32.68 31.49
C LEU A 46 7.60 31.55 30.62
N ASP A 47 8.28 31.93 29.53
CA ASP A 47 8.91 31.00 28.58
C ASP A 47 10.20 30.42 29.19
N TYR A 48 10.38 29.10 29.09
CA TYR A 48 11.54 28.38 29.60
C TYR A 48 12.89 28.91 29.12
N ASN A 49 12.97 29.42 27.89
CA ASN A 49 14.21 29.98 27.35
C ASN A 49 14.62 31.30 28.01
N ARG A 50 13.67 31.95 28.71
CA ARG A 50 13.84 33.26 29.35
C ARG A 50 13.87 33.18 30.88
N LEU A 51 13.70 32.00 31.46
CA LEU A 51 13.73 31.82 32.91
C LEU A 51 15.12 32.08 33.47
N THR A 52 15.14 32.79 34.60
CA THR A 52 16.29 33.02 35.47
C THR A 52 16.05 32.36 36.83
N PRO A 53 17.09 32.06 37.62
CA PRO A 53 16.94 31.47 38.95
C PRO A 53 16.03 32.29 39.89
N GLU A 54 16.05 33.62 39.73
CA GLU A 54 15.25 34.58 40.48
C GLU A 54 13.75 34.46 40.19
N ASP A 55 13.38 33.96 39.00
CA ASP A 55 11.98 33.79 38.59
C ASP A 55 11.29 32.61 39.29
N MET A 56 12.05 31.70 39.90
CA MET A 56 11.48 30.53 40.58
C MET A 56 10.71 30.96 41.84
N VAL A 57 9.56 30.35 42.07
CA VAL A 57 8.67 30.74 43.15
C VAL A 57 8.75 29.73 44.28
N LYS A 58 9.03 30.20 45.49
CA LYS A 58 9.03 29.37 46.70
C LYS A 58 7.60 29.26 47.23
N VAL A 59 7.14 28.04 47.45
CA VAL A 59 5.75 27.73 47.81
C VAL A 59 5.73 26.80 49.01
N ASP A 60 4.93 27.12 50.02
CA ASP A 60 4.62 26.22 51.14
C ASP A 60 3.76 25.06 50.64
N VAL A 61 4.20 23.83 50.86
CA VAL A 61 3.58 22.60 50.36
C VAL A 61 2.24 22.30 51.07
N THR A 62 2.01 22.87 52.25
CA THR A 62 0.81 22.69 53.06
C THR A 62 -0.23 23.78 52.80
N THR A 63 0.17 25.05 52.89
CA THR A 63 -0.76 26.19 52.77
C THR A 63 -0.94 26.65 51.32
N LEU A 64 0.02 26.34 50.43
CA LEU A 64 0.13 26.87 49.06
C LEU A 64 0.39 28.38 48.97
N ASP A 65 0.72 29.01 50.10
CA ASP A 65 1.24 30.37 50.15
C ASP A 65 2.61 30.42 49.47
N TYR A 66 2.97 31.57 48.91
CA TYR A 66 4.20 31.72 48.15
C TYR A 66 4.90 33.04 48.43
N GLU A 67 6.22 33.04 48.28
CA GLU A 67 7.09 34.19 48.45
C GLU A 67 7.50 34.77 47.08
N GLY A 68 7.62 36.09 47.01
CA GLY A 68 8.09 36.82 45.82
C GLY A 68 6.98 37.47 44.98
N GLU A 69 7.40 38.24 43.97
CA GLU A 69 6.47 39.01 43.10
C GLU A 69 5.89 38.17 41.96
N GLN A 70 6.57 37.08 41.58
CA GLN A 70 6.13 36.19 40.50
C GLN A 70 5.03 35.24 41.00
N LYS A 71 3.96 35.13 40.21
CA LYS A 71 2.88 34.20 40.50
C LYS A 71 3.32 32.77 40.15
N PRO A 72 3.19 31.78 41.04
CA PRO A 72 3.53 30.39 40.73
C PRO A 72 2.55 29.78 39.71
N THR A 73 2.98 28.72 39.01
CA THR A 73 2.11 27.94 38.12
C THR A 73 0.74 27.63 38.74
N SER A 74 -0.31 27.60 37.90
CA SER A 74 -1.65 27.17 38.31
C SER A 74 -1.67 25.75 38.89
N GLU A 75 -0.67 24.94 38.60
CA GLU A 75 -0.56 23.55 39.04
C GLU A 75 0.25 23.36 40.32
N LYS A 76 0.63 24.43 41.03
CA LYS A 76 1.38 24.31 42.30
C LYS A 76 0.70 23.36 43.30
N GLY A 77 -0.63 23.37 43.36
CA GLY A 77 -1.37 22.51 44.27
C GLY A 77 -1.29 21.03 43.90
N LEU A 78 -1.13 20.69 42.63
CA LEU A 78 -0.88 19.32 42.17
C LEU A 78 0.50 18.85 42.62
N HIS A 79 1.53 19.68 42.40
CA HIS A 79 2.91 19.37 42.80
C HIS A 79 3.01 19.19 44.32
N ALA A 80 2.39 20.09 45.08
CA ALA A 80 2.31 20.01 46.53
C ALA A 80 1.57 18.75 47.02
N GLU A 81 0.46 18.36 46.37
CA GLU A 81 -0.26 17.13 46.71
C GLU A 81 0.59 15.88 46.45
N ILE A 82 1.36 15.85 45.35
CA ILE A 82 2.33 14.77 45.08
C ILE A 82 3.38 14.71 46.18
N TYR A 83 3.99 15.85 46.54
CA TYR A 83 4.98 15.90 47.61
C TYR A 83 4.43 15.49 48.99
N ARG A 84 3.17 15.81 49.31
CA ARG A 84 2.54 15.37 50.57
C ARG A 84 2.29 13.87 50.62
N ARG A 85 1.98 13.25 49.48
CA ARG A 85 1.71 11.79 49.40
C ARG A 85 2.93 10.94 49.12
N ARG A 86 3.98 11.54 48.56
CA ARG A 86 5.23 10.89 48.15
C ARG A 86 6.42 11.62 48.79
N PRO A 87 6.71 11.37 50.08
CA PRO A 87 7.81 12.03 50.80
C PRO A 87 9.17 11.81 50.12
N GLU A 88 9.33 10.71 49.39
CA GLU A 88 10.55 10.37 48.65
C GLU A 88 10.72 11.15 47.32
N ALA A 89 9.66 11.85 46.85
CA ALA A 89 9.75 12.66 45.65
C ALA A 89 10.54 13.95 45.94
N GLY A 90 11.63 14.15 45.20
CA GLY A 90 12.45 15.36 45.23
C GLY A 90 12.20 16.29 44.04
N ALA A 91 11.57 15.79 42.96
CA ALA A 91 11.19 16.59 41.80
C ALA A 91 9.90 16.09 41.15
N VAL A 92 9.16 17.02 40.52
CA VAL A 92 7.95 16.75 39.74
C VAL A 92 7.99 17.56 38.46
N ILE A 93 7.68 16.94 37.32
CA ILE A 93 7.65 17.56 36.00
C ILE A 93 6.31 17.23 35.33
N HIS A 94 5.61 18.26 34.86
CA HIS A 94 4.45 18.18 34.01
C HIS A 94 4.77 18.74 32.61
N THR A 95 4.39 18.01 31.56
CA THR A 95 4.68 18.35 30.16
C THR A 95 3.48 18.11 29.24
N HIS A 96 3.52 18.73 28.06
CA HIS A 96 2.58 18.54 26.94
C HIS A 96 3.31 18.00 25.72
N SER A 97 4.07 16.93 25.91
CA SER A 97 4.90 16.34 24.86
C SER A 97 4.02 15.73 23.75
N LYS A 98 4.57 15.68 22.53
CA LYS A 98 3.82 15.40 21.30
C LYS A 98 3.03 14.10 21.37
N TYR A 99 3.65 12.99 21.76
CA TYR A 99 3.05 11.65 21.72
C TYR A 99 2.18 11.41 22.96
N ALA A 100 2.64 11.76 24.17
CA ALA A 100 1.82 11.64 25.37
C ALA A 100 0.52 12.46 25.28
N SER A 101 0.56 13.62 24.60
CA SER A 101 -0.65 14.45 24.38
C SER A 101 -1.69 13.74 23.50
N VAL A 102 -1.29 12.86 22.58
CA VAL A 102 -2.22 12.05 21.78
C VAL A 102 -3.01 11.11 22.69
N PHE A 103 -2.33 10.41 23.60
CA PHE A 103 -2.99 9.51 24.55
C PHE A 103 -3.81 10.26 25.60
N ALA A 104 -3.35 11.45 26.02
CA ALA A 104 -4.10 12.34 26.89
C ALA A 104 -5.43 12.75 26.24
N ALA A 105 -5.40 13.14 24.97
CA ALA A 105 -6.60 13.51 24.20
C ALA A 105 -7.52 12.29 23.95
N ALA A 106 -6.94 11.14 23.62
CA ALA A 106 -7.67 9.90 23.38
C ALA A 106 -8.20 9.23 24.65
N ARG A 107 -7.71 9.64 25.83
CA ARG A 107 -8.02 9.04 27.15
C ARG A 107 -7.71 7.54 27.22
N ARG A 108 -6.60 7.13 26.60
CA ARG A 108 -6.17 5.72 26.53
C ARG A 108 -4.88 5.50 27.30
N ALA A 109 -4.89 4.51 28.20
CA ALA A 109 -3.69 4.05 28.88
C ALA A 109 -2.69 3.45 27.87
N VAL A 110 -1.41 3.53 28.21
CA VAL A 110 -0.31 3.03 27.36
C VAL A 110 0.24 1.76 28.01
N PRO A 111 0.14 0.58 27.39
CA PRO A 111 0.75 -0.62 27.92
C PRO A 111 2.27 -0.45 28.01
N VAL A 112 2.91 -1.11 28.98
CA VAL A 112 4.38 -1.05 29.13
C VAL A 112 4.90 -2.46 29.10
N GLU A 113 5.63 -2.81 28.04
CA GLU A 113 6.07 -4.19 27.81
C GLU A 113 7.49 -4.44 28.33
N ARG A 114 8.37 -3.44 28.15
CA ARG A 114 9.78 -3.48 28.52
C ARG A 114 10.00 -3.66 30.03
N PRO A 115 10.75 -4.70 30.47
CA PRO A 115 10.95 -4.99 31.90
C PRO A 115 11.61 -3.86 32.71
N ASP A 116 12.50 -3.08 32.10
CA ASP A 116 13.14 -1.93 32.74
C ASP A 116 12.15 -0.78 32.98
N LEU A 117 11.20 -0.56 32.05
CA LEU A 117 10.17 0.47 32.17
C LEU A 117 9.02 0.06 33.08
N LYS A 118 8.71 -1.24 33.19
CA LYS A 118 7.72 -1.76 34.15
C LYS A 118 8.09 -1.44 35.60
N LYS A 119 9.37 -1.30 35.92
CA LYS A 119 9.83 -0.88 37.27
C LYS A 119 9.48 0.57 37.58
N VAL A 120 9.26 1.39 36.55
CA VAL A 120 9.00 2.84 36.66
C VAL A 120 7.50 3.13 36.56
N PHE A 121 6.82 2.51 35.59
CA PHE A 121 5.42 2.80 35.27
C PHE A 121 4.44 1.66 35.57
N GLY A 122 4.91 0.52 36.08
CA GLY A 122 4.09 -0.69 36.20
C GLY A 122 3.76 -1.31 34.84
N GLY A 123 2.74 -2.17 34.80
CA GLY A 123 2.33 -2.84 33.55
C GLY A 123 1.65 -1.94 32.52
N GLN A 124 1.26 -0.72 32.91
CA GLN A 124 0.66 0.28 32.03
C GLN A 124 0.85 1.69 32.62
N ILE A 125 1.09 2.68 31.76
CA ILE A 125 0.99 4.10 32.12
C ILE A 125 -0.50 4.46 32.12
N ALA A 126 -1.04 4.72 33.31
CA ALA A 126 -2.46 5.02 33.48
C ALA A 126 -2.82 6.43 33.01
N VAL A 127 -4.08 6.61 32.59
CA VAL A 127 -4.67 7.92 32.29
C VAL A 127 -5.66 8.30 33.39
N GLY A 128 -5.45 9.44 34.03
CA GLY A 128 -6.39 10.01 34.99
C GLY A 128 -7.66 10.52 34.33
N LYS A 129 -8.76 10.57 35.08
CA LYS A 129 -10.00 11.19 34.61
C LYS A 129 -9.80 12.70 34.41
N TYR A 130 -10.58 13.29 33.51
CA TYR A 130 -10.49 14.73 33.22
C TYR A 130 -10.76 15.58 34.47
N GLY A 131 -9.98 16.64 34.64
CA GLY A 131 -10.17 17.67 35.65
C GLY A 131 -9.63 19.00 35.12
N LEU A 132 -10.30 20.10 35.46
CA LEU A 132 -9.89 21.42 34.97
C LEU A 132 -8.51 21.81 35.57
N PRO A 133 -7.58 22.38 34.78
CA PRO A 133 -6.29 22.88 35.28
C PRO A 133 -6.42 23.71 36.56
N GLY A 134 -5.52 23.47 37.52
CA GLY A 134 -5.50 24.20 38.80
C GLY A 134 -6.60 23.85 39.81
N THR A 135 -7.45 22.85 39.53
CA THR A 135 -8.52 22.43 40.47
C THR A 135 -8.16 21.19 41.28
N LYS A 136 -8.74 21.06 42.49
CA LYS A 136 -8.61 19.86 43.33
C LYS A 136 -9.07 18.57 42.63
N THR A 137 -9.99 18.68 41.68
CA THR A 137 -10.47 17.54 40.88
C THR A 137 -9.36 16.97 40.01
N LEU A 138 -8.58 17.83 39.33
CA LEU A 138 -7.42 17.39 38.56
C LEU A 138 -6.40 16.71 39.48
N TRP A 139 -6.17 17.25 40.68
CA TRP A 139 -5.20 16.67 41.61
C TRP A 139 -5.61 15.27 42.02
N LYS A 140 -6.86 15.10 42.46
CA LYS A 140 -7.40 13.80 42.83
C LYS A 140 -7.24 12.76 41.72
N HIS A 141 -7.68 13.09 40.50
CA HIS A 141 -7.62 12.15 39.38
C HIS A 141 -6.19 11.82 38.96
N THR A 142 -5.27 12.79 39.04
CA THR A 142 -3.87 12.60 38.70
C THR A 142 -3.17 11.70 39.73
N ILE A 143 -3.43 11.92 41.02
CA ILE A 143 -2.91 11.07 42.11
C ILE A 143 -3.43 9.63 42.00
N GLU A 144 -4.73 9.46 41.71
CA GLU A 144 -5.33 8.13 41.50
C GLU A 144 -4.66 7.39 40.33
N ALA A 145 -4.37 8.08 39.22
CA ALA A 145 -3.69 7.48 38.07
C ALA A 145 -2.19 7.24 38.31
N LEU A 146 -1.51 8.14 39.03
CA LEU A 146 -0.10 8.00 39.35
C LEU A 146 0.13 6.78 40.27
N GLY A 147 -0.76 6.57 41.24
CA GLY A 147 -0.65 5.46 42.18
C GLY A 147 0.74 5.36 42.81
N ASN A 148 1.36 4.18 42.72
CA ASN A 148 2.74 3.94 43.18
C ASN A 148 3.80 4.07 42.07
N ASN A 149 3.38 4.45 40.86
CA ASN A 149 4.28 4.61 39.71
C ASN A 149 4.95 6.00 39.73
N GLN A 150 5.89 6.21 38.81
CA GLN A 150 6.65 7.46 38.69
C GLN A 150 6.19 8.36 37.54
N GLY A 151 5.14 7.97 36.83
CA GLY A 151 4.51 8.83 35.83
C GLY A 151 3.13 8.34 35.40
N CYS A 152 2.29 9.29 34.99
CA CYS A 152 0.96 9.02 34.44
C CYS A 152 0.57 10.09 33.42
N ILE A 153 -0.52 9.82 32.70
CA ILE A 153 -1.10 10.74 31.72
C ILE A 153 -2.33 11.42 32.34
N MET A 154 -2.44 12.72 32.18
CA MET A 154 -3.58 13.54 32.59
C MET A 154 -4.50 13.75 31.38
N ALA A 155 -5.75 13.25 31.45
CA ALA A 155 -6.68 13.34 30.33
C ALA A 155 -6.86 14.79 29.84
N ALA A 156 -6.72 14.97 28.52
CA ALA A 156 -6.75 16.25 27.81
C ALA A 156 -5.81 17.35 28.37
N HIS A 157 -4.77 16.95 29.12
CA HIS A 157 -3.85 17.89 29.75
C HIS A 157 -2.38 17.56 29.47
N GLY A 158 -1.96 16.30 29.41
CA GLY A 158 -0.56 15.95 29.09
C GLY A 158 -0.06 14.82 29.97
N MET A 159 1.21 14.84 30.36
CA MET A 159 1.78 13.86 31.29
C MET A 159 2.40 14.51 32.52
N ILE A 160 2.52 13.75 33.60
CA ILE A 160 3.24 14.15 34.80
C ILE A 160 4.13 13.02 35.27
N CYS A 161 5.37 13.34 35.64
CA CYS A 161 6.34 12.40 36.20
C CYS A 161 6.93 12.94 37.50
N CYS A 162 7.29 12.04 38.40
CA CYS A 162 8.01 12.37 39.62
C CYS A 162 9.29 11.55 39.74
N GLY A 163 10.25 12.05 40.50
CA GLY A 163 11.54 11.41 40.72
C GLY A 163 12.12 11.74 42.08
N ARG A 164 13.08 10.95 42.56
CA ARG A 164 13.84 11.28 43.78
C ARG A 164 14.75 12.48 43.54
N THR A 165 15.21 12.62 42.31
CA THR A 165 15.99 13.76 41.81
C THR A 165 15.32 14.36 40.56
N MET A 166 15.78 15.55 40.15
CA MET A 166 15.33 16.19 38.90
C MET A 166 15.76 15.37 37.67
N GLU A 167 16.94 14.78 37.72
CA GLU A 167 17.45 13.82 36.73
C GLU A 167 16.47 12.66 36.53
N ASP A 168 16.03 12.04 37.63
CA ASP A 168 15.09 10.91 37.58
C ASP A 168 13.75 11.34 36.97
N ALA A 169 13.20 12.47 37.42
CA ALA A 169 11.93 12.97 36.92
C ALA A 169 11.99 13.28 35.41
N TYR A 170 13.11 13.85 34.95
CA TYR A 170 13.35 14.14 33.54
C TYR A 170 13.51 12.87 32.69
N ASP A 171 14.28 11.90 33.18
CA ASP A 171 14.44 10.59 32.53
C ASP A 171 13.10 9.83 32.45
N HIS A 172 12.26 9.92 33.47
CA HIS A 172 10.90 9.38 33.42
C HIS A 172 10.05 10.06 32.36
N CYS A 173 10.13 11.39 32.20
CA CYS A 173 9.43 12.08 31.11
C CYS A 173 9.88 11.56 29.72
N LEU A 174 11.18 11.44 29.49
CA LEU A 174 11.70 10.92 28.21
C LEU A 174 11.21 9.49 27.94
N LYS A 175 11.25 8.63 28.95
CA LYS A 175 10.79 7.24 28.84
C LYS A 175 9.29 7.13 28.61
N LEU A 176 8.48 7.95 29.28
CA LEU A 176 7.04 7.95 29.09
C LEU A 176 6.68 8.40 27.67
N GLU A 177 7.32 9.47 27.18
CA GLU A 177 7.12 9.96 25.83
C GLU A 177 7.54 8.92 24.78
N GLU A 178 8.65 8.22 25.03
CA GLU A 178 9.11 7.13 24.17
C GLU A 178 8.13 5.95 24.13
N CYS A 179 7.58 5.53 25.28
CA CYS A 179 6.51 4.52 25.31
C CYS A 179 5.32 4.97 24.46
N CYS A 180 4.92 6.24 24.56
CA CYS A 180 3.82 6.77 23.76
C CYS A 180 4.18 6.79 22.26
N ARG A 181 5.41 7.18 21.92
CA ARG A 181 5.90 7.22 20.54
C ARG A 181 5.82 5.85 19.89
N GLN A 182 6.30 4.81 20.58
CA GLN A 182 6.22 3.42 20.09
C GLN A 182 4.79 3.07 19.67
N TYR A 183 3.78 3.26 20.51
CA TYR A 183 2.40 2.92 20.12
C TYR A 183 1.79 3.81 19.03
N VAL A 184 2.25 5.05 18.86
CA VAL A 184 1.74 5.95 17.81
C VAL A 184 2.42 5.68 16.47
N GLU A 185 3.71 5.37 16.48
CA GLU A 185 4.51 5.13 15.26
C GLU A 185 4.46 3.66 14.84
N ASP A 186 4.48 2.73 15.80
CA ASP A 186 4.38 1.28 15.61
C ASP A 186 2.92 0.81 15.60
N GLY A 187 1.94 1.68 15.88
CA GLY A 187 0.49 1.41 15.85
C GLY A 187 -0.10 1.00 14.48
N ASN A 188 0.76 0.73 13.49
CA ASN A 188 0.44 0.07 12.23
C ASN A 188 0.89 -1.41 12.17
N GLU A 189 1.51 -1.93 13.22
CA GLU A 189 2.04 -3.28 13.27
C GLU A 189 1.35 -4.08 14.38
N ARG A 190 0.46 -4.99 13.98
CA ARG A 190 0.00 -6.07 14.84
C ARG A 190 1.17 -7.03 15.05
N ASP A 191 1.73 -7.05 16.26
CA ASP A 191 2.68 -8.05 16.76
C ASP A 191 1.96 -9.40 16.99
N GLU A 192 1.64 -10.09 15.88
CA GLU A 192 1.76 -11.55 15.87
C GLU A 192 3.25 -11.86 15.62
N GLU A 193 3.82 -12.88 16.26
CA GLU A 193 5.19 -13.36 16.00
C GLU A 193 5.40 -13.62 14.50
N LYS A 194 5.75 -12.58 13.73
CA LYS A 194 6.03 -12.69 12.31
C LYS A 194 7.39 -13.35 12.20
N MET A 195 7.40 -14.59 11.70
CA MET A 195 8.63 -15.24 11.27
C MET A 195 9.42 -14.30 10.36
N ASP A 196 10.73 -14.17 10.61
CA ASP A 196 11.62 -13.46 9.71
C ASP A 196 11.45 -14.04 8.30
N ILE A 197 11.22 -13.17 7.31
CA ILE A 197 11.04 -13.57 5.90
C ILE A 197 12.20 -14.41 5.40
N LYS A 198 13.41 -14.20 5.94
CA LYS A 198 14.57 -15.02 5.61
C LYS A 198 14.35 -16.48 6.01
N GLU A 199 13.76 -16.73 7.17
CA GLU A 199 13.40 -18.08 7.62
C GLU A 199 12.30 -18.70 6.76
N VAL A 200 11.27 -17.93 6.39
CA VAL A 200 10.24 -18.37 5.43
C VAL A 200 10.90 -18.86 4.14
N LEU A 201 11.82 -18.08 3.57
CA LEU A 201 12.49 -18.45 2.32
C LEU A 201 13.41 -19.67 2.47
N VAL A 202 14.06 -19.85 3.62
CA VAL A 202 14.83 -21.07 3.90
C VAL A 202 13.90 -22.29 3.89
N ARG A 203 12.74 -22.21 4.56
CA ARG A 203 11.74 -23.29 4.58
C ARG A 203 11.17 -23.55 3.19
N GLN A 204 10.85 -22.51 2.43
CA GLN A 204 10.35 -22.66 1.05
C GLN A 204 11.37 -23.31 0.12
N ARG A 205 12.65 -22.96 0.22
CA ARG A 205 13.71 -23.61 -0.57
C ARG A 205 13.87 -25.08 -0.19
N ALA A 206 13.84 -25.41 1.10
CA ALA A 206 13.88 -26.80 1.54
C ALA A 206 12.70 -27.60 0.97
N PHE A 207 11.48 -27.08 1.12
CA PHE A 207 10.26 -27.69 0.60
C PHE A 207 10.25 -27.84 -0.94
N PHE A 208 10.72 -26.82 -1.67
CA PHE A 208 10.86 -26.89 -3.12
C PHE A 208 11.88 -27.96 -3.57
N ASN A 209 12.98 -28.10 -2.83
CA ASN A 209 14.04 -29.07 -3.13
C ASN A 209 13.63 -30.53 -2.89
N GLU A 210 12.65 -30.78 -2.03
CA GLU A 210 12.01 -32.11 -1.92
C GLU A 210 11.33 -32.54 -3.24
N GLY A 211 11.03 -31.59 -4.13
CA GLY A 211 10.52 -31.85 -5.48
C GLY A 211 9.02 -32.09 -5.56
N VAL A 212 8.30 -32.02 -4.43
CA VAL A 212 6.86 -32.28 -4.36
C VAL A 212 6.06 -31.30 -5.23
N THR A 213 6.50 -30.04 -5.32
CA THR A 213 5.86 -29.02 -6.17
C THR A 213 6.03 -29.29 -7.66
N LYS A 214 6.97 -30.16 -8.06
CA LYS A 214 7.17 -30.54 -9.46
C LYS A 214 6.09 -31.52 -9.95
N ASP A 215 5.47 -32.29 -9.05
CA ASP A 215 4.37 -33.20 -9.37
C ASP A 215 3.09 -32.46 -9.76
N LEU A 216 2.54 -32.77 -10.93
CA LEU A 216 1.31 -32.15 -11.44
C LEU A 216 0.09 -32.48 -10.58
N ALA A 217 0.05 -33.66 -9.96
CA ALA A 217 -1.06 -34.03 -9.09
C ALA A 217 -1.05 -33.17 -7.81
N TYR A 218 0.13 -32.88 -7.23
CA TYR A 218 0.27 -31.93 -6.13
C TYR A 218 -0.23 -30.53 -6.50
N ARG A 219 0.21 -29.99 -7.64
CA ARG A 219 -0.25 -28.66 -8.12
C ARG A 219 -1.77 -28.61 -8.30
N ARG A 220 -2.35 -29.64 -8.92
CA ARG A 220 -3.80 -29.77 -9.11
C ARG A 220 -4.56 -29.78 -7.79
N ARG A 221 -4.08 -30.53 -6.78
CA ARG A 221 -4.67 -30.52 -5.43
C ARG A 221 -4.59 -29.14 -4.79
N GLY A 222 -3.46 -28.43 -4.95
CA GLY A 222 -3.31 -27.07 -4.46
C GLY A 222 -4.34 -26.10 -5.05
N LEU A 223 -4.55 -26.14 -6.37
CA LEU A 223 -5.57 -25.32 -7.04
C LEU A 223 -7.00 -25.66 -6.60
N LEU A 224 -7.30 -26.94 -6.38
CA LEU A 224 -8.61 -27.37 -5.87
C LEU A 224 -8.85 -26.92 -4.42
N LYS A 225 -7.83 -27.01 -3.56
CA LYS A 225 -7.87 -26.51 -2.18
C LYS A 225 -8.11 -24.99 -2.15
N LEU A 226 -7.35 -24.23 -2.95
CA LEU A 226 -7.55 -22.78 -3.07
C LEU A 226 -8.98 -22.46 -3.52
N ARG A 227 -9.49 -23.15 -4.54
CA ARG A 227 -10.89 -22.95 -4.98
C ARG A 227 -11.90 -23.19 -3.87
N ALA A 228 -11.72 -24.24 -3.09
CA ALA A 228 -12.61 -24.58 -1.98
C ALA A 228 -12.54 -23.54 -0.86
N ALA A 229 -11.33 -23.07 -0.51
CA ALA A 229 -11.14 -22.03 0.49
C ALA A 229 -11.76 -20.69 0.06
N VAL A 230 -11.52 -20.25 -1.19
CA VAL A 230 -12.16 -19.04 -1.73
C VAL A 230 -13.68 -19.16 -1.69
N LYS A 231 -14.23 -20.34 -2.02
CA LYS A 231 -15.67 -20.60 -1.94
C LYS A 231 -16.21 -20.57 -0.51
N HIS A 232 -15.42 -21.02 0.46
CA HIS A 232 -15.81 -21.01 1.87
C HIS A 232 -15.87 -19.59 2.44
N HIS A 233 -14.97 -18.71 2.02
CA HIS A 233 -14.84 -17.34 2.52
C HIS A 233 -15.43 -16.28 1.58
N GLU A 234 -16.32 -16.65 0.65
CA GLU A 234 -16.85 -15.72 -0.36
C GLU A 234 -17.51 -14.48 0.27
N ASP A 235 -18.34 -14.68 1.29
CA ASP A 235 -19.00 -13.59 1.99
C ASP A 235 -18.01 -12.70 2.73
N GLU A 236 -16.98 -13.28 3.38
CA GLU A 236 -15.92 -12.51 4.03
C GLU A 236 -15.10 -11.67 3.02
N ILE A 237 -14.89 -12.19 1.81
CA ILE A 237 -14.23 -11.47 0.72
C ILE A 237 -15.10 -10.27 0.29
N PHE A 238 -16.41 -10.47 0.08
CA PHE A 238 -17.31 -9.39 -0.32
C PHE A 238 -17.41 -8.31 0.76
N ASP A 239 -17.53 -8.69 2.03
CA ASP A 239 -17.58 -7.76 3.15
C ASP A 239 -16.28 -6.97 3.28
N ALA A 240 -15.13 -7.60 3.05
CA ALA A 240 -13.84 -6.92 3.06
C ALA A 240 -13.69 -5.92 1.90
N LEU A 241 -14.11 -6.31 0.69
CA LEU A 241 -14.10 -5.43 -0.49
C LEU A 241 -15.05 -4.24 -0.33
N TYR A 242 -16.22 -4.45 0.29
CA TYR A 242 -17.13 -3.38 0.61
C TYR A 242 -16.53 -2.40 1.63
N ARG A 243 -15.89 -2.91 2.69
CA ARG A 243 -15.27 -2.04 3.72
C ARG A 243 -14.14 -1.18 3.16
N ASP A 244 -13.25 -1.76 2.36
CA ASP A 244 -12.08 -1.04 1.85
C ASP A 244 -12.45 -0.13 0.65
N LEU A 245 -13.30 -0.60 -0.27
CA LEU A 245 -13.53 0.06 -1.57
C LEU A 245 -14.99 0.42 -1.85
N GLY A 246 -15.94 0.06 -0.98
CA GLY A 246 -17.36 0.29 -1.23
C GLY A 246 -17.93 -0.53 -2.39
N LYS A 247 -17.22 -1.57 -2.84
CA LYS A 247 -17.67 -2.41 -3.96
C LYS A 247 -18.90 -3.21 -3.57
N SER A 248 -19.92 -3.18 -4.41
CA SER A 248 -21.10 -4.04 -4.22
C SER A 248 -20.71 -5.52 -4.37
N THR A 249 -21.54 -6.43 -3.86
CA THR A 249 -21.34 -7.87 -4.03
C THR A 249 -21.26 -8.25 -5.52
N TYR A 250 -22.09 -7.62 -6.36
CA TYR A 250 -22.10 -7.89 -7.80
C TYR A 250 -20.77 -7.48 -8.45
N GLU A 251 -20.31 -6.25 -8.21
CA GLU A 251 -19.05 -5.74 -8.76
C GLU A 251 -17.85 -6.55 -8.23
N SER A 252 -17.88 -6.94 -6.95
CA SER A 252 -16.85 -7.77 -6.32
C SER A 252 -16.76 -9.15 -6.97
N TYR A 253 -17.89 -9.77 -7.29
CA TYR A 253 -17.91 -11.05 -8.01
C TYR A 253 -17.45 -10.88 -9.46
N GLU A 254 -17.98 -9.89 -10.17
CA GLU A 254 -17.67 -9.64 -11.58
C GLU A 254 -16.18 -9.37 -11.80
N THR A 255 -15.58 -8.55 -10.92
CA THR A 255 -14.23 -8.03 -11.14
C THR A 255 -13.15 -8.73 -10.34
N GLU A 256 -13.50 -9.53 -9.32
CA GLU A 256 -12.51 -10.20 -8.48
C GLU A 256 -12.73 -11.70 -8.35
N VAL A 257 -13.76 -12.13 -7.63
CA VAL A 257 -13.95 -13.55 -7.27
C VAL A 257 -14.22 -14.43 -8.50
N GLY A 258 -15.07 -13.95 -9.43
CA GLY A 258 -15.39 -14.67 -10.67
C GLY A 258 -14.17 -14.88 -11.56
N LEU A 259 -13.26 -13.90 -11.64
CA LEU A 259 -12.00 -14.01 -12.38
C LEU A 259 -11.07 -15.05 -11.74
N VAL A 260 -10.97 -15.08 -10.41
CA VAL A 260 -10.20 -16.09 -9.67
C VAL A 260 -10.70 -17.50 -9.96
N TYR A 261 -12.02 -17.72 -9.96
CA TYR A 261 -12.58 -19.02 -10.34
C TYR A 261 -12.34 -19.39 -11.79
N SER A 262 -12.45 -18.42 -12.70
CA SER A 262 -12.18 -18.62 -14.13
C SER A 262 -10.72 -19.08 -14.34
N GLU A 263 -9.76 -18.42 -13.71
CA GLU A 263 -8.33 -18.74 -13.82
C GLU A 263 -7.98 -20.09 -13.20
N ILE A 264 -8.55 -20.43 -12.03
CA ILE A 264 -8.38 -21.78 -11.45
C ILE A 264 -8.93 -22.84 -12.41
N THR A 265 -10.14 -22.61 -12.95
CA THR A 265 -10.80 -23.55 -13.87
C THR A 265 -9.99 -23.74 -15.14
N TYR A 266 -9.46 -22.65 -15.70
CA TYR A 266 -8.57 -22.68 -16.85
C TYR A 266 -7.32 -23.52 -16.57
N MET A 267 -6.63 -23.26 -15.45
CA MET A 267 -5.43 -24.00 -15.09
C MET A 267 -5.72 -25.48 -14.88
N LEU A 268 -6.77 -25.84 -14.14
CA LEU A 268 -7.17 -27.23 -13.94
C LEU A 268 -7.44 -27.97 -15.27
N LYS A 269 -8.05 -27.29 -16.24
CA LYS A 269 -8.35 -27.85 -17.57
C LYS A 269 -7.11 -28.02 -18.44
N HIS A 270 -6.10 -27.15 -18.28
CA HIS A 270 -4.98 -27.05 -19.23
C HIS A 270 -3.61 -27.45 -18.67
N LEU A 271 -3.49 -27.70 -17.37
CA LEU A 271 -2.22 -27.96 -16.67
C LEU A 271 -1.35 -29.03 -17.35
N ASP A 272 -1.90 -30.19 -17.67
CA ASP A 272 -1.13 -31.30 -18.26
C ASP A 272 -0.56 -30.92 -19.63
N ARG A 273 -1.35 -30.20 -20.44
CA ARG A 273 -0.91 -29.69 -21.75
C ARG A 273 0.16 -28.62 -21.60
N LEU A 274 0.01 -27.73 -20.64
CA LEU A 274 0.96 -26.64 -20.38
C LEU A 274 2.28 -27.18 -19.84
N ALA A 275 2.29 -28.18 -18.97
CA ALA A 275 3.51 -28.76 -18.41
C ALA A 275 4.25 -29.72 -19.36
N LYS A 276 3.56 -30.29 -20.36
CA LYS A 276 4.14 -31.29 -21.27
C LYS A 276 5.37 -30.76 -22.03
N PRO A 277 6.49 -31.50 -22.05
CA PRO A 277 7.65 -31.16 -22.88
C PRO A 277 7.27 -31.00 -24.35
N LYS A 278 7.76 -29.94 -24.99
CA LYS A 278 7.45 -29.61 -26.38
C LYS A 278 8.62 -29.99 -27.28
N ARG A 279 8.39 -30.96 -28.18
CA ARG A 279 9.35 -31.23 -29.27
C ARG A 279 9.32 -30.08 -30.28
N VAL A 280 10.49 -29.66 -30.74
CA VAL A 280 10.65 -28.62 -31.77
C VAL A 280 11.48 -29.16 -32.93
N ALA A 281 11.42 -28.47 -34.07
CA ALA A 281 12.18 -28.86 -35.25
C ALA A 281 13.67 -28.93 -34.90
N THR A 282 14.32 -30.04 -35.29
CA THR A 282 15.76 -30.20 -35.13
C THR A 282 16.42 -29.95 -36.48
N PRO A 283 17.36 -28.99 -36.58
CA PRO A 283 18.06 -28.74 -37.84
C PRO A 283 18.76 -29.99 -38.35
N LEU A 284 18.87 -30.11 -39.68
CA LEU A 284 19.59 -31.23 -40.32
C LEU A 284 21.03 -31.33 -39.82
N ALA A 285 21.64 -30.19 -39.50
CA ALA A 285 22.96 -30.07 -38.88
C ALA A 285 23.12 -30.92 -37.59
N ASN A 286 22.02 -31.20 -36.90
CA ASN A 286 22.00 -31.96 -35.66
C ASN A 286 21.42 -33.36 -35.83
N PHE A 287 21.02 -33.81 -37.03
CA PHE A 287 20.46 -35.16 -37.22
C PHE A 287 21.49 -36.24 -36.79
N PRO A 288 21.08 -37.33 -36.09
CA PRO A 288 19.72 -37.75 -35.72
C PRO A 288 19.27 -37.28 -34.32
N SER A 289 19.61 -36.05 -33.90
CA SER A 289 19.23 -35.53 -32.57
C SER A 289 17.74 -35.18 -32.46
N LYS A 290 17.28 -34.97 -31.22
CA LYS A 290 15.94 -34.47 -30.89
C LYS A 290 16.04 -33.20 -30.04
N SER A 291 15.38 -32.13 -30.49
CA SER A 291 15.28 -30.86 -29.77
C SER A 291 13.98 -30.81 -28.96
N VAL A 292 14.07 -30.60 -27.65
CA VAL A 292 12.94 -30.61 -26.73
C VAL A 292 13.04 -29.40 -25.79
N ILE A 293 11.92 -28.71 -25.59
CA ILE A 293 11.76 -27.66 -24.59
C ILE A 293 11.04 -28.27 -23.38
N PHE A 294 11.70 -28.26 -22.23
CA PHE A 294 11.13 -28.61 -20.93
C PHE A 294 10.65 -27.35 -20.21
N ARG A 295 9.69 -27.52 -19.31
CA ARG A 295 9.08 -26.44 -18.54
C ARG A 295 9.27 -26.74 -17.06
N GLU A 296 10.06 -25.92 -16.39
CA GLU A 296 10.37 -26.09 -14.97
C GLU A 296 10.02 -24.83 -14.18
N PRO A 297 9.53 -24.96 -12.93
CA PRO A 297 9.33 -23.81 -12.05
C PRO A 297 10.65 -23.10 -11.74
N PHE A 298 10.57 -21.81 -11.43
CA PHE A 298 11.71 -21.00 -10.98
C PHE A 298 12.17 -21.40 -9.57
N GLY A 299 11.24 -21.55 -8.62
CA GLY A 299 11.58 -21.79 -7.21
C GLY A 299 10.60 -21.12 -6.25
N SER A 300 11.09 -20.18 -5.45
CA SER A 300 10.28 -19.30 -4.59
C SER A 300 10.07 -17.94 -5.28
N VAL A 301 8.81 -17.56 -5.46
CA VAL A 301 8.43 -16.32 -6.15
C VAL A 301 7.76 -15.32 -5.22
N LEU A 302 7.97 -14.03 -5.47
CA LEU A 302 7.30 -12.94 -4.76
C LEU A 302 6.17 -12.38 -5.62
N ILE A 303 4.98 -12.24 -5.05
CA ILE A 303 3.82 -11.61 -5.69
C ILE A 303 3.41 -10.40 -4.83
N MET A 304 3.53 -9.19 -5.38
CA MET A 304 3.14 -7.94 -4.71
C MET A 304 1.92 -7.35 -5.41
N SER A 305 0.79 -7.26 -4.71
CA SER A 305 -0.47 -6.77 -5.27
C SER A 305 -0.86 -5.38 -4.74
N PRO A 306 -1.53 -4.54 -5.56
CA PRO A 306 -2.01 -3.23 -5.16
C PRO A 306 -3.38 -3.33 -4.47
N TRP A 307 -3.97 -2.18 -4.16
CA TRP A 307 -5.19 -2.06 -3.36
C TRP A 307 -6.49 -1.97 -4.16
N ASN A 308 -6.45 -1.78 -5.48
CA ASN A 308 -7.64 -1.41 -6.25
C ASN A 308 -8.49 -2.60 -6.71
N TYR A 309 -7.84 -3.73 -7.02
CA TYR A 309 -8.50 -5.05 -7.12
C TYR A 309 -7.71 -6.03 -6.25
N PRO A 310 -7.73 -5.82 -4.92
CA PRO A 310 -6.74 -6.37 -4.01
C PRO A 310 -6.77 -7.90 -3.94
N PHE A 311 -7.94 -8.51 -4.17
CA PHE A 311 -8.09 -9.95 -4.14
C PHE A 311 -7.59 -10.59 -5.44
N GLN A 312 -8.11 -10.18 -6.59
CA GLN A 312 -7.72 -10.83 -7.85
C GLN A 312 -6.25 -10.59 -8.23
N LEU A 313 -5.71 -9.39 -7.97
CA LEU A 313 -4.32 -9.08 -8.29
C LEU A 313 -3.32 -9.81 -7.38
N ALA A 314 -3.77 -10.34 -6.23
CA ALA A 314 -2.98 -11.28 -5.44
C ALA A 314 -3.17 -12.72 -5.94
N MET A 315 -4.42 -13.14 -6.13
CA MET A 315 -4.78 -14.54 -6.36
C MET A 315 -4.49 -15.04 -7.78
N VAL A 316 -4.71 -14.23 -8.82
CA VAL A 316 -4.50 -14.64 -10.22
C VAL A 316 -3.01 -14.94 -10.51
N PRO A 317 -2.04 -14.09 -10.13
CA PRO A 317 -0.63 -14.45 -10.23
C PRO A 317 -0.26 -15.67 -9.37
N LEU A 318 -0.83 -15.80 -8.17
CA LEU A 318 -0.61 -16.97 -7.30
C LEU A 318 -1.06 -18.26 -7.97
N ILE A 319 -2.25 -18.28 -8.59
CA ILE A 319 -2.75 -19.42 -9.37
C ILE A 319 -1.75 -19.82 -10.46
N GLY A 320 -1.18 -18.85 -11.17
CA GLY A 320 -0.09 -19.06 -12.13
C GLY A 320 1.14 -19.71 -11.52
N ALA A 321 1.62 -19.18 -10.40
CA ALA A 321 2.80 -19.67 -9.70
C ALA A 321 2.63 -21.11 -9.21
N LEU A 322 1.48 -21.43 -8.60
CA LEU A 322 1.13 -22.77 -8.13
C LEU A 322 1.00 -23.76 -9.30
N ALA A 323 0.35 -23.35 -10.40
CA ALA A 323 0.23 -24.18 -11.60
C ALA A 323 1.61 -24.47 -12.23
N ALA A 324 2.51 -23.49 -12.24
CA ALA A 324 3.88 -23.64 -12.72
C ALA A 324 4.78 -24.46 -11.78
N GLY A 325 4.39 -24.65 -10.52
CA GLY A 325 5.05 -25.52 -9.54
C GLY A 325 6.02 -24.79 -8.59
N ASN A 326 5.77 -23.50 -8.33
CA ASN A 326 6.59 -22.66 -7.47
C ASN A 326 6.04 -22.64 -6.03
N CYS A 327 6.91 -22.35 -5.07
CA CYS A 327 6.50 -21.78 -3.78
C CYS A 327 6.25 -20.27 -3.97
N ALA A 328 5.46 -19.66 -3.09
CA ALA A 328 5.13 -18.25 -3.24
C ALA A 328 5.11 -17.49 -1.90
N VAL A 329 5.55 -16.23 -1.94
CA VAL A 329 5.25 -15.22 -0.92
C VAL A 329 4.32 -14.20 -1.55
N VAL A 330 3.17 -13.96 -0.92
CA VAL A 330 2.17 -12.98 -1.36
C VAL A 330 2.20 -11.77 -0.44
N LYS A 331 2.34 -10.59 -1.02
CA LYS A 331 2.36 -9.31 -0.32
C LYS A 331 1.19 -8.45 -0.77
N PRO A 332 0.03 -8.54 -0.10
CA PRO A 332 -1.10 -7.65 -0.37
C PRO A 332 -0.82 -6.21 0.10
N SER A 333 -1.58 -5.27 -0.47
CA SER A 333 -1.44 -3.84 -0.19
C SER A 333 -1.97 -3.46 1.19
N ASN A 334 -1.21 -2.67 1.94
CA ASN A 334 -1.64 -2.13 3.24
C ASN A 334 -2.70 -1.03 3.15
N TYR A 335 -3.08 -0.59 1.94
CA TYR A 335 -4.18 0.36 1.75
C TYR A 335 -5.55 -0.32 1.76
N SER A 336 -5.61 -1.63 1.58
CA SER A 336 -6.83 -2.46 1.66
C SER A 336 -6.67 -3.49 2.79
N PRO A 337 -6.68 -3.06 4.07
CA PRO A 337 -6.37 -3.91 5.20
C PRO A 337 -7.41 -5.00 5.43
N ALA A 338 -8.70 -4.72 5.22
CA ALA A 338 -9.75 -5.73 5.41
C ALA A 338 -9.57 -6.90 4.43
N VAL A 339 -9.27 -6.59 3.16
CA VAL A 339 -9.04 -7.64 2.15
C VAL A 339 -7.72 -8.35 2.40
N SER A 340 -6.68 -7.63 2.84
CA SER A 340 -5.38 -8.25 3.18
C SER A 340 -5.50 -9.28 4.29
N ASP A 341 -6.32 -9.02 5.31
CA ASP A 341 -6.58 -9.94 6.41
C ASP A 341 -7.30 -11.21 5.93
N VAL A 342 -8.30 -11.06 5.05
CA VAL A 342 -9.01 -12.21 4.46
C VAL A 342 -8.08 -13.03 3.56
N ILE A 343 -7.21 -12.39 2.78
CA ILE A 343 -6.18 -13.09 1.98
C ILE A 343 -5.23 -13.88 2.90
N ALA A 344 -4.75 -13.27 3.98
CA ALA A 344 -3.86 -13.93 4.93
C ALA A 344 -4.52 -15.17 5.53
N LYS A 345 -5.75 -15.03 6.02
CA LYS A 345 -6.57 -16.11 6.59
C LYS A 345 -6.77 -17.27 5.60
N ILE A 346 -7.25 -16.96 4.38
CA ILE A 346 -7.47 -17.97 3.34
C ILE A 346 -6.18 -18.76 3.07
N ILE A 347 -5.04 -18.08 2.92
CA ILE A 347 -3.78 -18.75 2.59
C ILE A 347 -3.26 -19.58 3.77
N SER A 348 -3.28 -19.07 4.99
CA SER A 348 -2.80 -19.80 6.17
C SER A 348 -3.63 -21.05 6.47
N GLU A 349 -4.94 -21.01 6.23
CA GLU A 349 -5.81 -22.17 6.41
C GLU A 349 -5.65 -23.21 5.26
N THR A 350 -5.19 -22.76 4.09
CA THR A 350 -5.12 -23.62 2.88
C THR A 350 -3.76 -24.31 2.70
N PHE A 351 -2.67 -23.61 3.03
CA PHE A 351 -1.30 -24.00 2.71
C PHE A 351 -0.37 -23.86 3.91
N SER A 352 0.65 -24.71 3.97
CA SER A 352 1.77 -24.48 4.89
C SER A 352 2.57 -23.26 4.42
N GLU A 353 3.16 -22.54 5.37
CA GLU A 353 4.01 -21.37 5.09
C GLU A 353 5.25 -21.72 4.25
N ALA A 354 5.72 -22.97 4.36
CA ALA A 354 6.79 -23.52 3.53
C ALA A 354 6.37 -23.70 2.05
N TYR A 355 5.08 -23.61 1.73
CA TYR A 355 4.60 -23.62 0.35
C TYR A 355 4.10 -22.25 -0.10
N VAL A 356 3.18 -21.64 0.66
CA VAL A 356 2.65 -20.30 0.40
C VAL A 356 2.56 -19.53 1.70
N HIS A 357 3.11 -18.32 1.73
CA HIS A 357 3.07 -17.45 2.91
C HIS A 357 2.60 -16.04 2.53
N VAL A 358 1.86 -15.38 3.43
CA VAL A 358 1.39 -14.01 3.24
C VAL A 358 2.15 -13.10 4.19
N VAL A 359 2.76 -12.05 3.65
CA VAL A 359 3.37 -10.99 4.46
C VAL A 359 2.46 -9.77 4.40
N THR A 360 2.00 -9.27 5.54
CA THR A 360 1.28 -8.00 5.64
C THR A 360 2.20 -6.89 6.16
N GLY A 361 1.83 -5.63 5.93
CA GLY A 361 2.57 -4.47 6.41
C GLY A 361 2.85 -3.42 5.33
N GLY A 362 3.42 -2.30 5.72
CA GLY A 362 3.66 -1.14 4.85
C GLY A 362 5.01 -1.17 4.14
N ARG A 363 5.68 -0.01 4.16
CA ARG A 363 6.94 0.23 3.45
C ARG A 363 8.08 -0.66 3.96
N GLU A 364 8.17 -0.89 5.26
CA GLU A 364 9.20 -1.71 5.87
C GLU A 364 9.12 -3.17 5.41
N ALA A 365 7.93 -3.77 5.45
CA ALA A 365 7.70 -5.11 4.93
C ALA A 365 8.10 -5.23 3.45
N ASN A 366 7.78 -4.22 2.62
CA ASN A 366 8.21 -4.19 1.22
C ASN A 366 9.75 -4.14 1.08
N GLN A 367 10.43 -3.31 1.88
CA GLN A 367 11.88 -3.20 1.86
C GLN A 367 12.55 -4.49 2.32
N ASN A 368 12.04 -5.10 3.39
CA ASN A 368 12.53 -6.38 3.88
C ASN A 368 12.39 -7.45 2.79
N LEU A 369 11.20 -7.62 2.20
CA LEU A 369 10.97 -8.55 1.09
C LEU A 369 11.92 -8.30 -0.09
N LEU A 370 12.03 -7.06 -0.57
CA LEU A 370 12.86 -6.72 -1.73
C LEU A 370 14.37 -6.84 -1.46
N SER A 371 14.79 -6.93 -0.19
CA SER A 371 16.17 -7.25 0.17
C SER A 371 16.52 -8.73 0.07
N GLN A 372 15.52 -9.60 -0.09
CA GLN A 372 15.71 -11.05 -0.18
C GLN A 372 15.87 -11.54 -1.62
N LYS A 373 16.52 -12.69 -1.78
CA LYS A 373 16.65 -13.38 -3.07
C LYS A 373 15.44 -14.26 -3.36
N PHE A 374 14.59 -13.79 -4.28
CA PHE A 374 13.55 -14.57 -4.94
C PHE A 374 14.02 -15.09 -6.30
N ASP A 375 13.40 -16.16 -6.79
CA ASP A 375 13.68 -16.73 -8.11
C ASP A 375 12.83 -16.07 -9.22
N TYR A 376 11.74 -15.38 -8.84
CA TYR A 376 10.95 -14.50 -9.71
C TYR A 376 10.20 -13.45 -8.87
N ILE A 377 10.02 -12.23 -9.37
CA ILE A 377 9.16 -11.21 -8.73
C ILE A 377 8.06 -10.76 -9.69
N PHE A 378 6.81 -10.84 -9.23
CA PHE A 378 5.64 -10.31 -9.92
C PHE A 378 5.10 -9.12 -9.13
N PHE A 379 5.05 -7.95 -9.75
CA PHE A 379 4.58 -6.72 -9.12
C PHE A 379 3.50 -6.06 -9.97
N THR A 380 2.38 -5.70 -9.32
CA THR A 380 1.40 -4.79 -9.89
C THR A 380 1.30 -3.53 -9.02
N GLY A 381 1.38 -2.34 -9.64
CA GLY A 381 1.24 -1.09 -8.91
C GLY A 381 1.82 0.14 -9.62
N GLY A 382 2.18 1.16 -8.84
CA GLY A 382 2.67 2.43 -9.36
C GLY A 382 4.09 2.36 -9.92
N LYS A 383 4.38 3.18 -10.94
CA LYS A 383 5.68 3.24 -11.64
C LYS A 383 6.88 3.48 -10.71
N VAL A 384 6.72 4.30 -9.68
CA VAL A 384 7.80 4.60 -8.71
C VAL A 384 8.23 3.33 -7.98
N VAL A 385 7.27 2.57 -7.45
CA VAL A 385 7.56 1.31 -6.75
C VAL A 385 8.01 0.23 -7.73
N GLY A 386 7.46 0.19 -8.94
CA GLY A 386 7.92 -0.72 -9.99
C GLY A 386 9.41 -0.59 -10.32
N ARG A 387 9.94 0.65 -10.36
CA ARG A 387 11.39 0.89 -10.51
C ARG A 387 12.19 0.37 -9.32
N GLN A 388 11.73 0.63 -8.09
CA GLN A 388 12.38 0.11 -6.86
C GLN A 388 12.43 -1.42 -6.82
N VAL A 389 11.36 -2.08 -7.27
CA VAL A 389 11.30 -3.55 -7.42
C VAL A 389 12.35 -4.01 -8.41
N MET A 390 12.43 -3.40 -9.60
CA MET A 390 13.40 -3.77 -10.63
C MET A 390 14.84 -3.54 -10.18
N GLU A 391 15.13 -2.41 -9.52
CA GLU A 391 16.44 -2.09 -8.94
C GLU A 391 16.86 -3.13 -7.90
N SER A 392 15.93 -3.56 -7.07
CA SER A 392 16.18 -4.59 -6.04
C SER A 392 16.40 -5.97 -6.66
N ALA A 393 15.58 -6.34 -7.65
CA ALA A 393 15.70 -7.59 -8.38
C ALA A 393 17.04 -7.71 -9.12
N ALA A 394 17.56 -6.61 -9.67
CA ALA A 394 18.83 -6.57 -10.39
C ALA A 394 20.02 -6.99 -9.50
N LYS A 395 19.99 -6.71 -8.19
CA LYS A 395 21.03 -7.13 -7.24
C LYS A 395 21.17 -8.65 -7.13
N HIS A 396 20.13 -9.39 -7.48
CA HIS A 396 20.08 -10.85 -7.42
C HIS A 396 19.94 -11.51 -8.80
N LEU A 397 19.93 -10.72 -9.88
CA LEU A 397 19.61 -11.16 -11.24
C LEU A 397 18.24 -11.87 -11.32
N THR A 398 17.29 -11.43 -10.50
CA THR A 398 15.95 -12.01 -10.44
C THR A 398 15.10 -11.46 -11.59
N PRO A 399 14.48 -12.31 -12.43
CA PRO A 399 13.54 -11.86 -13.45
C PRO A 399 12.29 -11.25 -12.82
N VAL A 400 11.69 -10.29 -13.52
CA VAL A 400 10.50 -9.56 -13.04
C VAL A 400 9.39 -9.51 -14.08
N THR A 401 8.15 -9.51 -13.59
CA THR A 401 6.98 -8.99 -14.33
C THR A 401 6.49 -7.75 -13.60
N LEU A 402 6.33 -6.65 -14.34
CA LEU A 402 5.85 -5.37 -13.83
C LEU A 402 4.57 -4.99 -14.58
N GLU A 403 3.44 -4.99 -13.87
CA GLU A 403 2.15 -4.51 -14.36
C GLU A 403 1.90 -3.11 -13.78
N LEU A 404 2.13 -2.07 -14.57
CA LEU A 404 2.12 -0.68 -14.12
C LEU A 404 0.93 0.09 -14.73
N GLY A 405 0.81 1.36 -14.36
CA GLY A 405 -0.24 2.24 -14.85
C GLY A 405 0.17 3.14 -16.02
N GLY A 406 -0.72 4.06 -16.36
CA GLY A 406 -0.53 5.08 -17.37
C GLY A 406 -1.86 5.67 -17.82
N LYS A 407 -1.81 6.79 -18.53
CA LYS A 407 -3.04 7.46 -19.01
C LYS A 407 -3.56 6.74 -20.25
N SER A 408 -4.50 5.80 -20.07
CA SER A 408 -5.08 5.00 -21.15
C SER A 408 -6.03 5.85 -22.03
N PRO A 409 -5.67 6.17 -23.30
CA PRO A 409 -6.51 6.99 -24.18
C PRO A 409 -7.77 6.27 -24.62
N CYS A 410 -8.87 7.02 -24.70
CA CYS A 410 -10.11 6.60 -25.34
C CYS A 410 -10.44 7.48 -26.55
N ILE A 411 -10.18 6.97 -27.75
CA ILE A 411 -10.40 7.69 -29.01
C ILE A 411 -11.84 7.43 -29.50
N VAL A 412 -12.63 8.49 -29.66
CA VAL A 412 -13.98 8.43 -30.23
C VAL A 412 -13.98 9.13 -31.59
N ASP A 413 -13.99 8.34 -32.64
CA ASP A 413 -13.98 8.78 -34.03
C ASP A 413 -15.35 9.29 -34.50
N GLU A 414 -15.37 10.05 -35.60
CA GLU A 414 -16.60 10.63 -36.16
C GLU A 414 -17.66 9.59 -36.55
N SER A 415 -17.22 8.36 -36.87
CA SER A 415 -18.09 7.27 -37.28
C SER A 415 -18.65 6.44 -36.11
N ALA A 416 -18.31 6.77 -34.87
CA ALA A 416 -18.68 6.01 -33.69
C ALA A 416 -20.20 5.95 -33.45
N ASN A 417 -20.67 4.82 -32.92
CA ASN A 417 -22.05 4.72 -32.42
C ASN A 417 -22.12 5.40 -31.04
N ILE A 418 -22.46 6.69 -31.01
CA ILE A 418 -22.37 7.50 -29.78
C ILE A 418 -23.18 6.94 -28.61
N ALA A 419 -24.41 6.46 -28.84
CA ALA A 419 -25.25 5.93 -27.77
C ALA A 419 -24.59 4.70 -27.08
N LEU A 420 -24.08 3.76 -27.87
CA LEU A 420 -23.39 2.57 -27.35
C LEU A 420 -22.00 2.91 -26.78
N THR A 421 -21.30 3.85 -27.42
CA THR A 421 -19.98 4.33 -27.02
C THR A 421 -20.03 4.94 -25.63
N ALA A 422 -20.96 5.87 -25.39
CA ALA A 422 -21.13 6.50 -24.09
C ALA A 422 -21.40 5.48 -22.99
N ARG A 423 -22.34 4.54 -23.20
CA ARG A 423 -22.64 3.49 -22.23
C ARG A 423 -21.41 2.67 -21.83
N ARG A 424 -20.61 2.25 -22.81
CA ARG A 424 -19.40 1.44 -22.59
C ARG A 424 -18.28 2.22 -21.92
N ILE A 425 -18.12 3.50 -22.27
CA ILE A 425 -17.15 4.38 -21.62
C ILE A 425 -17.54 4.65 -20.17
N VAL A 426 -18.81 4.98 -19.90
CA VAL A 426 -19.31 5.24 -18.54
C VAL A 426 -19.08 4.00 -17.65
N TRP A 427 -19.47 2.80 -18.11
CA TRP A 427 -19.19 1.57 -17.38
C TRP A 427 -17.69 1.39 -17.12
N GLY A 428 -16.84 1.43 -18.15
CA GLY A 428 -15.40 1.19 -17.98
C GLY A 428 -14.65 2.27 -17.20
N LYS A 429 -15.13 3.52 -17.24
CA LYS A 429 -14.55 4.64 -16.50
C LYS A 429 -14.92 4.60 -15.03
N PHE A 430 -16.16 4.31 -14.70
CA PHE A 430 -16.68 4.45 -13.35
C PHE A 430 -16.75 3.13 -12.58
N LEU A 431 -16.46 1.99 -13.22
CA LEU A 431 -16.10 0.74 -12.55
C LEU A 431 -15.02 1.02 -11.49
N ASN A 432 -15.24 0.57 -10.26
CA ASN A 432 -14.38 0.79 -9.10
C ASN A 432 -14.06 2.28 -8.85
N CYS A 433 -15.01 3.17 -9.15
CA CYS A 433 -14.81 4.63 -9.08
C CYS A 433 -13.60 5.09 -9.94
N GLY A 434 -13.31 4.40 -11.04
CA GLY A 434 -12.19 4.70 -11.95
C GLY A 434 -10.80 4.36 -11.42
N GLN A 435 -10.70 3.65 -10.30
CA GLN A 435 -9.44 3.18 -9.70
C GLN A 435 -8.94 1.91 -10.43
N THR A 436 -8.66 2.04 -11.73
CA THR A 436 -8.37 0.90 -12.61
C THR A 436 -7.27 1.29 -13.59
N CYS A 437 -6.17 0.54 -13.66
CA CYS A 437 -5.02 0.85 -14.54
C CYS A 437 -5.39 0.89 -16.04
N VAL A 438 -6.48 0.22 -16.39
CA VAL A 438 -7.04 0.18 -17.75
C VAL A 438 -8.33 0.98 -17.89
N ALA A 439 -8.79 1.74 -16.89
CA ALA A 439 -9.93 2.64 -17.11
C ALA A 439 -9.58 3.65 -18.22
N PRO A 440 -10.56 4.08 -19.03
CA PRO A 440 -10.40 5.28 -19.84
C PRO A 440 -9.90 6.42 -18.98
N ASP A 441 -8.69 6.90 -19.20
CA ASP A 441 -8.14 7.96 -18.37
C ASP A 441 -8.64 9.32 -18.88
N TYR A 442 -8.63 9.50 -20.20
CA TYR A 442 -9.16 10.67 -20.91
C TYR A 442 -9.76 10.25 -22.26
N ILE A 443 -10.61 11.12 -22.82
CA ILE A 443 -11.19 10.96 -24.15
C ILE A 443 -10.51 11.90 -25.14
N LEU A 444 -10.18 11.37 -26.32
CA LEU A 444 -9.94 12.14 -27.52
C LEU A 444 -11.15 11.96 -28.44
N VAL A 445 -11.95 13.00 -28.65
CA VAL A 445 -13.20 12.92 -29.42
C VAL A 445 -13.13 13.76 -30.68
N HIS A 446 -13.61 13.22 -31.79
CA HIS A 446 -13.69 14.00 -33.02
C HIS A 446 -14.69 15.14 -32.86
N LYS A 447 -14.30 16.36 -33.25
CA LYS A 447 -15.11 17.59 -33.05
C LYS A 447 -16.56 17.48 -33.52
N SER A 448 -16.83 16.73 -34.59
CA SER A 448 -18.18 16.55 -35.14
C SER A 448 -19.16 15.78 -34.24
N VAL A 449 -18.67 15.05 -33.24
CA VAL A 449 -19.49 14.22 -32.34
C VAL A 449 -19.33 14.55 -30.85
N LYS A 450 -18.47 15.52 -30.48
CA LYS A 450 -18.20 15.92 -29.09
C LYS A 450 -19.48 16.22 -28.30
N SER A 451 -20.30 17.17 -28.76
CA SER A 451 -21.51 17.58 -28.03
C SER A 451 -22.50 16.42 -27.87
N LYS A 452 -22.65 15.57 -28.89
CA LYS A 452 -23.51 14.38 -28.82
C LYS A 452 -22.98 13.36 -27.81
N LEU A 453 -21.66 13.20 -27.73
CA LEU A 453 -21.02 12.30 -26.78
C LEU A 453 -21.21 12.79 -25.34
N LEU A 454 -20.97 14.07 -25.07
CA LEU A 454 -21.16 14.67 -23.74
C LEU A 454 -22.57 14.44 -23.18
N THR A 455 -23.60 14.78 -23.96
CA THR A 455 -24.99 14.54 -23.58
C THR A 455 -25.26 13.05 -23.35
N ALA A 456 -24.70 12.18 -24.19
CA ALA A 456 -24.87 10.74 -24.03
C ALA A 456 -24.12 10.18 -22.81
N LEU A 457 -22.97 10.74 -22.43
CA LEU A 457 -22.22 10.34 -21.23
C LEU A 457 -23.04 10.64 -19.97
N VAL A 458 -23.54 11.87 -19.82
CA VAL A 458 -24.38 12.28 -18.67
C VAL A 458 -25.61 11.40 -18.56
N LYS A 459 -26.34 11.20 -19.68
CA LYS A 459 -27.51 10.32 -19.71
C LYS A 459 -27.19 8.89 -19.26
N ASN A 460 -26.02 8.35 -19.62
CA ASN A 460 -25.65 7.00 -19.22
C ASN A 460 -25.13 6.93 -17.78
N ILE A 461 -24.55 8.00 -17.25
CA ILE A 461 -24.23 8.12 -15.81
C ILE A 461 -25.53 8.00 -15.00
N GLU A 462 -26.53 8.82 -15.34
CA GLU A 462 -27.84 8.80 -14.67
C GLU A 462 -28.55 7.46 -14.84
N ALA A 463 -28.46 6.84 -16.03
CA ALA A 463 -29.08 5.54 -16.28
C ALA A 463 -28.45 4.39 -15.49
N LEU A 464 -27.15 4.45 -15.20
CA LEU A 464 -26.43 3.41 -14.48
C LEU A 464 -26.43 3.62 -12.96
N TYR A 465 -26.42 4.87 -12.50
CA TYR A 465 -26.22 5.21 -11.08
C TYR A 465 -27.35 6.06 -10.47
N GLY A 466 -28.36 6.45 -11.25
CA GLY A 466 -29.43 7.36 -10.82
C GLY A 466 -29.05 8.83 -10.92
N GLU A 467 -30.01 9.71 -10.62
CA GLU A 467 -29.83 11.17 -10.67
C GLU A 467 -28.82 11.69 -9.63
N ASP A 468 -28.56 10.91 -8.57
CA ASP A 468 -27.62 11.21 -7.49
C ASP A 468 -26.56 10.10 -7.38
N PRO A 469 -25.59 10.03 -8.32
CA PRO A 469 -24.70 8.87 -8.48
C PRO A 469 -23.81 8.60 -7.26
N ILE A 470 -23.42 9.64 -6.50
CA ILE A 470 -22.58 9.49 -5.31
C ILE A 470 -23.27 8.67 -4.20
N ASN A 471 -24.61 8.67 -4.17
CA ASN A 471 -25.40 7.91 -3.21
C ASN A 471 -25.91 6.58 -3.78
N SER A 472 -25.53 6.22 -5.01
CA SER A 472 -25.83 4.91 -5.56
C SER A 472 -25.21 3.78 -4.74
N LYS A 473 -25.97 2.69 -4.58
CA LYS A 473 -25.50 1.45 -3.93
C LYS A 473 -24.51 0.67 -4.78
N ASP A 474 -24.50 0.93 -6.09
CA ASP A 474 -23.67 0.26 -7.08
C ASP A 474 -22.43 1.11 -7.44
N TYR A 475 -22.10 2.08 -6.60
CA TYR A 475 -20.99 3.01 -6.80
C TYR A 475 -19.97 2.93 -5.66
N SER A 476 -18.75 2.58 -6.03
CA SER A 476 -17.59 2.39 -5.14
C SER A 476 -17.12 3.72 -4.51
N GLN A 477 -16.17 3.63 -3.57
CA GLN A 477 -15.54 4.77 -2.89
C GLN A 477 -14.04 4.88 -3.22
N ILE A 478 -13.45 6.04 -2.94
CA ILE A 478 -12.00 6.26 -3.03
C ILE A 478 -11.32 5.57 -1.85
N ILE A 479 -10.22 4.86 -2.12
CA ILE A 479 -9.56 3.98 -1.14
C ILE A 479 -9.18 4.67 0.19
N ASN A 480 -8.78 5.95 0.18
CA ASN A 480 -8.40 6.70 1.38
C ASN A 480 -8.39 8.22 1.13
N GLU A 481 -8.25 8.98 2.23
CA GLU A 481 -8.20 10.44 2.23
C GLU A 481 -7.10 11.00 1.32
N LYS A 482 -5.90 10.40 1.32
CA LYS A 482 -4.78 10.85 0.48
C LYS A 482 -5.15 10.80 -1.01
N HIS A 483 -5.76 9.71 -1.46
CA HIS A 483 -6.19 9.58 -2.86
C HIS A 483 -7.38 10.50 -3.17
N PHE A 484 -8.28 10.71 -2.23
CA PHE A 484 -9.40 11.64 -2.36
C PHE A 484 -8.93 13.09 -2.53
N ASP A 485 -8.03 13.55 -1.66
CA ASP A 485 -7.50 14.91 -1.67
C ASP A 485 -6.69 15.17 -2.96
N ARG A 486 -5.89 14.19 -3.39
CA ARG A 486 -5.18 14.26 -4.68
C ARG A 486 -6.17 14.43 -5.84
N LEU A 487 -7.21 13.59 -5.93
CA LEU A 487 -8.22 13.69 -7.00
C LEU A 487 -8.94 15.04 -6.96
N SER A 488 -9.27 15.53 -5.76
CA SER A 488 -9.92 16.83 -5.58
C SER A 488 -9.04 17.98 -6.09
N SER A 489 -7.72 17.89 -5.90
CA SER A 489 -6.78 18.90 -6.43
C SER A 489 -6.70 18.93 -7.97
N LEU A 490 -7.02 17.81 -8.65
CA LEU A 490 -6.98 17.73 -10.12
C LEU A 490 -8.15 18.46 -10.79
N ILE A 491 -9.23 18.73 -10.06
CA ILE A 491 -10.43 19.42 -10.57
C ILE A 491 -10.58 20.84 -10.02
N GLU A 492 -9.70 21.24 -9.09
CA GLU A 492 -9.75 22.56 -8.48
C GLU A 492 -9.46 23.66 -9.52
N GLY A 493 -10.47 24.50 -9.78
CA GLY A 493 -10.42 25.58 -10.75
C GLY A 493 -10.70 25.17 -12.20
N GLU A 494 -11.05 23.90 -12.44
CA GLU A 494 -11.46 23.41 -13.76
C GLU A 494 -12.97 23.67 -13.96
N ASP A 495 -13.38 23.94 -15.20
CA ASP A 495 -14.80 24.04 -15.56
C ASP A 495 -15.39 22.64 -15.77
N LEU A 496 -16.37 22.29 -14.94
CA LEU A 496 -16.93 20.94 -14.89
C LEU A 496 -18.24 20.90 -15.67
N TYR A 497 -18.27 20.14 -16.77
CA TYR A 497 -19.48 19.89 -17.54
C TYR A 497 -20.51 19.07 -16.74
N TYR A 498 -20.00 18.15 -15.91
CA TYR A 498 -20.81 17.34 -15.01
C TYR A 498 -20.04 17.06 -13.73
N SER A 499 -20.75 17.13 -12.60
CA SER A 499 -20.23 16.74 -11.29
C SER A 499 -21.26 15.95 -10.51
N GLY A 500 -20.92 14.71 -10.18
CA GLY A 500 -21.73 13.84 -9.33
C GLY A 500 -21.54 14.09 -7.83
N GLY A 501 -20.84 15.16 -7.44
CA GLY A 501 -20.63 15.54 -6.04
C GLY A 501 -19.35 14.98 -5.40
N LEU A 502 -18.97 15.56 -4.26
CA LEU A 502 -17.81 15.19 -3.46
C LEU A 502 -18.22 15.05 -2.00
N ASP A 503 -17.80 13.96 -1.35
CA ASP A 503 -18.01 13.70 0.07
C ASP A 503 -16.74 13.09 0.67
N ARG A 504 -15.87 13.95 1.20
CA ARG A 504 -14.60 13.53 1.81
C ARG A 504 -14.82 12.64 3.03
N ALA A 505 -15.87 12.88 3.82
CA ALA A 505 -16.13 12.15 5.05
C ALA A 505 -16.49 10.67 4.78
N ARG A 506 -17.21 10.42 3.68
CA ARG A 506 -17.50 9.05 3.20
C ARG A 506 -16.52 8.55 2.14
N LEU A 507 -15.47 9.33 1.81
CA LEU A 507 -14.53 9.07 0.72
C LEU A 507 -15.21 8.83 -0.64
N LYS A 508 -16.38 9.43 -0.87
CA LYS A 508 -17.13 9.25 -2.12
C LYS A 508 -16.93 10.44 -3.05
N MET A 509 -16.60 10.16 -4.30
CA MET A 509 -16.50 11.16 -5.36
C MET A 509 -17.33 10.68 -6.54
N GLY A 510 -18.38 11.41 -6.90
CA GLY A 510 -19.23 11.04 -8.03
C GLY A 510 -18.50 11.18 -9.38
N PRO A 511 -19.12 10.73 -10.49
CA PRO A 511 -18.62 10.95 -11.84
C PRO A 511 -18.38 12.43 -12.14
N ILE A 512 -17.22 12.77 -12.70
CA ILE A 512 -16.85 14.14 -13.08
C ILE A 512 -16.41 14.15 -14.54
N ILE A 513 -16.91 15.12 -15.31
CA ILE A 513 -16.53 15.34 -16.72
C ILE A 513 -15.98 16.75 -16.86
N ILE A 514 -14.78 16.86 -17.45
CA ILE A 514 -14.17 18.13 -17.85
C ILE A 514 -14.28 18.21 -19.37
N GLU A 515 -15.11 19.13 -19.90
CA GLU A 515 -15.44 19.19 -21.33
C GLU A 515 -14.29 19.72 -22.20
N ASP A 516 -13.58 20.74 -21.72
CA ASP A 516 -12.56 21.48 -22.47
C ASP A 516 -11.18 21.30 -21.85
N ALA A 517 -10.80 20.04 -21.62
CA ALA A 517 -9.46 19.75 -21.12
C ALA A 517 -8.40 20.05 -22.19
N SER A 518 -7.21 20.42 -21.73
CA SER A 518 -6.02 20.57 -22.54
C SER A 518 -4.93 19.62 -22.06
N TRP A 519 -3.85 19.49 -22.83
CA TRP A 519 -2.72 18.68 -22.41
C TRP A 519 -1.98 19.27 -21.19
N GLU A 520 -2.22 20.55 -20.92
CA GLU A 520 -1.68 21.35 -19.82
C GLU A 520 -2.59 21.34 -18.58
N SER A 521 -3.83 20.84 -18.69
CA SER A 521 -4.76 20.72 -17.55
C SER A 521 -4.17 19.85 -16.44
N LYS A 522 -4.49 20.15 -15.17
CA LYS A 522 -3.95 19.40 -14.01
C LYS A 522 -4.27 17.91 -14.11
N SER A 523 -5.50 17.60 -14.51
CA SER A 523 -5.99 16.25 -14.76
C SER A 523 -5.23 15.48 -15.85
N MET A 524 -4.43 16.18 -16.68
CA MET A 524 -3.61 15.58 -17.73
C MET A 524 -2.13 15.40 -17.36
N ALA A 525 -1.68 15.94 -16.22
CA ALA A 525 -0.29 15.86 -15.77
C ALA A 525 0.10 14.48 -15.21
N GLU A 526 -0.84 13.76 -14.60
CA GLU A 526 -0.62 12.43 -14.01
C GLU A 526 -1.73 11.44 -14.36
N GLU A 527 -1.55 10.16 -14.02
CA GLU A 527 -2.61 9.16 -14.11
C GLU A 527 -3.73 9.50 -13.14
N ILE A 528 -4.98 9.56 -13.64
CA ILE A 528 -6.10 10.04 -12.84
C ILE A 528 -6.47 9.00 -11.80
N PHE A 529 -6.68 7.74 -12.18
CA PHE A 529 -7.00 6.66 -11.25
C PHE A 529 -8.17 7.00 -10.30
N GLY A 530 -9.24 7.54 -10.87
CA GLY A 530 -10.43 8.04 -10.17
C GLY A 530 -11.52 8.47 -11.16
N PRO A 531 -12.65 9.00 -10.66
CA PRO A 531 -13.87 9.20 -11.44
C PRO A 531 -13.88 10.53 -12.21
N ILE A 532 -12.72 11.03 -12.64
CA ILE A 532 -12.59 12.29 -13.40
C ILE A 532 -12.29 11.94 -14.86
N LEU A 533 -13.07 12.44 -15.80
CA LEU A 533 -12.97 12.13 -17.22
C LEU A 533 -12.75 13.41 -18.05
N PRO A 534 -11.49 13.77 -18.34
CA PRO A 534 -11.16 14.87 -19.22
C PRO A 534 -11.45 14.53 -20.68
N ILE A 535 -11.95 15.50 -21.44
CA ILE A 535 -12.29 15.37 -22.85
C ILE A 535 -11.48 16.39 -23.64
N ILE A 536 -10.78 15.90 -24.67
CA ILE A 536 -9.96 16.70 -25.58
C ILE A 536 -10.50 16.47 -26.99
N GLU A 537 -10.70 17.54 -27.75
CA GLU A 537 -11.16 17.46 -29.13
C GLU A 537 -10.01 17.21 -30.13
N PHE A 538 -10.32 16.52 -31.22
CA PHE A 538 -9.44 16.41 -32.37
C PHE A 538 -10.22 16.46 -33.70
N ASP A 539 -9.51 16.64 -34.81
CA ASP A 539 -10.06 16.60 -36.16
C ASP A 539 -9.26 15.74 -37.15
N ASP A 540 -8.05 15.30 -36.79
CA ASP A 540 -7.25 14.36 -37.57
C ASP A 540 -6.64 13.27 -36.68
N LEU A 541 -6.94 12.01 -36.98
CA LEU A 541 -6.39 10.85 -36.29
C LEU A 541 -4.85 10.75 -36.39
N ARG A 542 -4.24 11.36 -37.41
CA ARG A 542 -2.77 11.47 -37.52
C ARG A 542 -2.18 12.39 -36.47
N ARG A 543 -2.90 13.45 -36.07
CA ARG A 543 -2.52 14.33 -34.97
C ARG A 543 -2.62 13.60 -33.64
N VAL A 544 -3.72 12.87 -33.42
CA VAL A 544 -3.92 12.01 -32.24
C VAL A 544 -2.75 11.04 -32.03
N LYS A 545 -2.27 10.38 -33.10
CA LYS A 545 -1.08 9.52 -33.02
C LYS A 545 0.13 10.27 -32.44
N LYS A 546 0.45 11.45 -32.99
CA LYS A 546 1.62 12.24 -32.55
C LYS A 546 1.49 12.68 -31.10
N GLU A 547 0.27 13.07 -30.69
CA GLU A 547 0.00 13.48 -29.32
C GLU A 547 0.14 12.30 -28.35
N ILE A 548 -0.38 11.11 -28.69
CA ILE A 548 -0.22 9.92 -27.85
C ILE A 548 1.26 9.47 -27.80
N GLU A 549 1.97 9.46 -28.92
CA GLU A 549 3.38 9.03 -28.98
C GLU A 549 4.35 9.96 -28.24
N GLY A 550 4.00 11.23 -28.07
CA GLY A 550 4.76 12.17 -27.24
C GLY A 550 4.70 11.85 -25.74
N ARG A 551 4.02 10.76 -25.34
CA ARG A 551 3.75 10.38 -23.95
C ARG A 551 4.18 8.94 -23.68
N PRO A 552 4.36 8.57 -22.40
CA PRO A 552 4.58 7.19 -22.02
C PRO A 552 3.53 6.24 -22.60
N LYS A 553 3.98 5.09 -23.10
CA LYS A 553 3.08 4.08 -23.67
C LYS A 553 2.07 3.63 -22.60
N PRO A 554 0.77 3.68 -22.89
CA PRO A 554 -0.26 3.34 -21.91
C PRO A 554 -0.39 1.82 -21.74
N LEU A 555 -1.03 1.41 -20.65
CA LEU A 555 -1.40 0.00 -20.44
C LEU A 555 -2.53 -0.39 -21.39
N ALA A 556 -3.56 0.46 -21.53
CA ALA A 556 -4.67 0.24 -22.43
C ALA A 556 -4.86 1.36 -23.47
N LEU A 557 -5.43 1.03 -24.62
CA LEU A 557 -5.95 2.00 -25.59
C LEU A 557 -7.34 1.56 -26.07
N TYR A 558 -8.26 2.52 -26.20
CA TYR A 558 -9.61 2.29 -26.69
C TYR A 558 -9.87 3.09 -27.95
N LEU A 559 -10.51 2.46 -28.95
CA LEU A 559 -10.94 3.13 -30.18
C LEU A 559 -12.40 2.79 -30.48
N PHE A 560 -13.27 3.80 -30.44
CA PHE A 560 -14.65 3.72 -30.88
C PHE A 560 -14.78 4.27 -32.30
N THR A 561 -15.11 3.41 -33.25
CA THR A 561 -15.20 3.75 -34.69
C THR A 561 -15.95 2.66 -35.46
N ARG A 562 -16.55 3.01 -36.60
CA ARG A 562 -17.02 2.07 -37.63
C ARG A 562 -16.04 1.96 -38.80
N SER A 563 -15.00 2.80 -38.84
CA SER A 563 -14.02 2.84 -39.93
C SER A 563 -12.97 1.74 -39.79
N LYS A 564 -12.96 0.80 -40.74
CA LYS A 564 -11.90 -0.22 -40.86
C LYS A 564 -10.51 0.41 -41.09
N ALA A 565 -10.47 1.56 -41.76
CA ALA A 565 -9.23 2.29 -41.99
C ALA A 565 -8.66 2.84 -40.68
N SER A 566 -9.50 3.43 -39.82
CA SER A 566 -9.10 3.94 -38.51
C SER A 566 -8.62 2.80 -37.60
N ILE A 567 -9.31 1.65 -37.59
CA ILE A 567 -8.89 0.46 -36.83
C ILE A 567 -7.50 0.00 -37.28
N LYS A 568 -7.29 -0.18 -38.59
CA LYS A 568 -5.99 -0.60 -39.13
C LYS A 568 -4.90 0.41 -38.84
N TYR A 569 -5.21 1.70 -38.91
CA TYR A 569 -4.26 2.76 -38.66
C TYR A 569 -3.81 2.76 -37.19
N VAL A 570 -4.74 2.79 -36.23
CA VAL A 570 -4.42 2.84 -34.80
C VAL A 570 -3.66 1.59 -34.37
N THR A 571 -4.16 0.39 -34.71
CA THR A 571 -3.54 -0.88 -34.28
C THR A 571 -2.16 -1.11 -34.89
N LYS A 572 -1.88 -0.55 -36.07
CA LYS A 572 -0.55 -0.65 -36.71
C LYS A 572 0.44 0.39 -36.18
N ASN A 573 -0.04 1.59 -35.83
CA ASN A 573 0.82 2.75 -35.68
C ASN A 573 0.95 3.27 -34.23
N ILE A 574 0.16 2.78 -33.27
CA ILE A 574 0.25 3.22 -31.87
C ILE A 574 0.59 2.01 -31.00
N SER A 575 1.59 2.15 -30.13
CA SER A 575 2.04 1.09 -29.21
C SER A 575 1.39 1.26 -27.85
N PHE A 576 0.78 0.18 -27.34
CA PHE A 576 0.10 0.08 -26.05
C PHE A 576 0.12 -1.39 -25.58
N GLY A 577 -0.20 -1.67 -24.31
CA GLY A 577 -0.20 -3.04 -23.77
C GLY A 577 -1.32 -3.90 -24.34
N GLY A 578 -2.57 -3.50 -24.10
CA GLY A 578 -3.79 -4.14 -24.60
C GLY A 578 -4.89 -3.12 -24.90
N GLY A 579 -6.05 -3.56 -25.38
CA GLY A 579 -7.11 -2.61 -25.67
C GLY A 579 -8.33 -3.22 -26.34
N CYS A 580 -9.30 -2.35 -26.61
CA CYS A 580 -10.55 -2.73 -27.26
C CYS A 580 -10.86 -1.81 -28.44
N ILE A 581 -11.45 -2.39 -29.49
CA ILE A 581 -12.16 -1.64 -30.51
C ILE A 581 -13.65 -1.68 -30.16
N ASN A 582 -14.28 -0.51 -30.05
CA ASN A 582 -15.67 -0.32 -29.68
C ASN A 582 -16.07 -0.87 -28.29
N ASP A 583 -15.14 -1.09 -27.39
CA ASP A 583 -15.41 -1.45 -25.99
C ASP A 583 -14.35 -0.86 -25.05
N THR A 584 -14.48 -1.09 -23.75
CA THR A 584 -13.45 -0.77 -22.75
C THR A 584 -13.28 -1.95 -21.80
N VAL A 585 -12.11 -2.13 -21.17
CA VAL A 585 -11.82 -3.13 -20.11
C VAL A 585 -11.96 -4.63 -20.50
N MET A 586 -12.93 -5.02 -21.31
CA MET A 586 -13.33 -6.40 -21.61
C MET A 586 -12.24 -7.26 -22.25
N HIS A 587 -11.16 -6.69 -22.80
CA HIS A 587 -10.02 -7.47 -23.26
C HIS A 587 -9.31 -8.24 -22.14
N LEU A 588 -9.52 -7.86 -20.87
CA LEU A 588 -9.06 -8.60 -19.68
C LEU A 588 -9.96 -9.79 -19.34
N ALA A 589 -11.20 -9.83 -19.83
CA ALA A 589 -12.19 -10.85 -19.49
C ALA A 589 -11.99 -12.15 -20.30
N THR A 590 -10.73 -12.58 -20.51
CA THR A 590 -10.41 -13.84 -21.19
C THR A 590 -9.04 -14.39 -20.80
N SER A 591 -8.99 -15.67 -20.44
CA SER A 591 -7.73 -16.39 -20.17
C SER A 591 -6.94 -16.77 -21.44
N ASN A 592 -7.41 -16.37 -22.62
CA ASN A 592 -6.79 -16.72 -23.91
C ASN A 592 -5.92 -15.60 -24.50
N MET A 593 -5.98 -14.38 -23.94
CA MET A 593 -5.14 -13.27 -24.35
C MET A 593 -4.15 -12.92 -23.24
N PRO A 594 -2.92 -12.52 -23.58
CA PRO A 594 -2.00 -12.01 -22.57
C PRO A 594 -2.47 -10.64 -22.10
N PHE A 595 -2.41 -10.42 -20.79
CA PHE A 595 -2.56 -9.09 -20.21
C PHE A 595 -1.19 -8.64 -19.69
N GLY A 596 -0.73 -7.48 -20.15
CA GLY A 596 0.59 -6.94 -19.83
C GLY A 596 0.84 -5.56 -20.42
N GLY A 597 1.71 -4.78 -19.77
CA GLY A 597 2.18 -3.48 -20.24
C GLY A 597 3.33 -3.53 -21.25
N VAL A 598 3.72 -2.35 -21.75
CA VAL A 598 4.90 -2.17 -22.61
C VAL A 598 5.58 -0.84 -22.32
N GLY A 599 6.87 -0.88 -22.01
CA GLY A 599 7.62 0.32 -21.63
C GLY A 599 7.19 0.80 -20.25
N ASP A 600 6.78 2.06 -20.11
CA ASP A 600 6.42 2.65 -18.82
C ASP A 600 5.17 2.03 -18.17
N SER A 601 4.28 1.42 -18.96
CA SER A 601 3.12 0.68 -18.45
C SER A 601 3.46 -0.74 -17.99
N GLY A 602 4.68 -1.23 -18.25
CA GLY A 602 5.10 -2.52 -17.74
C GLY A 602 5.99 -3.35 -18.66
N MET A 603 6.31 -4.55 -18.16
CA MET A 603 7.01 -5.61 -18.88
C MET A 603 6.58 -6.98 -18.38
N GLY A 604 6.52 -7.96 -19.30
CA GLY A 604 5.92 -9.26 -19.02
C GLY A 604 4.42 -9.28 -19.34
N ASN A 605 3.78 -10.40 -19.03
CA ASN A 605 2.32 -10.56 -19.14
C ASN A 605 1.86 -11.76 -18.32
N TYR A 606 0.56 -11.90 -18.14
CA TYR A 606 -0.06 -13.05 -17.48
C TYR A 606 -1.50 -13.25 -18.00
N HIS A 607 -2.31 -14.00 -17.22
CA HIS A 607 -3.60 -14.64 -17.52
C HIS A 607 -3.50 -15.97 -18.27
N GLY A 608 -4.31 -16.93 -17.85
CA GLY A 608 -4.38 -18.27 -18.42
C GLY A 608 -3.01 -18.89 -18.68
N SER A 609 -2.76 -19.30 -19.94
CA SER A 609 -1.49 -19.94 -20.30
C SER A 609 -0.26 -19.03 -20.11
N TYR A 610 -0.44 -17.72 -20.13
CA TYR A 610 0.63 -16.74 -19.96
C TYR A 610 1.06 -16.67 -18.50
N SER A 611 0.14 -16.75 -17.53
CA SER A 611 0.49 -16.87 -16.10
C SER A 611 1.39 -18.10 -15.85
N PHE A 612 1.05 -19.26 -16.42
CA PHE A 612 1.88 -20.46 -16.29
C PHE A 612 3.30 -20.23 -16.86
N ARG A 613 3.39 -19.62 -18.04
CA ARG A 613 4.67 -19.35 -18.71
C ARG A 613 5.52 -18.33 -17.95
N THR A 614 4.90 -17.30 -17.39
CA THR A 614 5.58 -16.25 -16.60
C THR A 614 6.33 -16.83 -15.41
N PHE A 615 5.75 -17.83 -14.75
CA PHE A 615 6.39 -18.50 -13.62
C PHE A 615 7.13 -19.81 -14.00
N THR A 616 7.49 -19.98 -15.27
CA THR A 616 8.17 -21.16 -15.80
C THR A 616 9.44 -20.79 -16.58
N HIS A 617 10.54 -21.48 -16.33
CA HIS A 617 11.71 -21.48 -17.20
C HIS A 617 11.54 -22.51 -18.34
N GLU A 618 11.70 -22.06 -19.59
CA GLU A 618 11.70 -22.93 -20.78
C GLU A 618 13.12 -23.44 -21.09
N LYS A 619 13.45 -24.62 -20.58
CA LYS A 619 14.77 -25.25 -20.73
C LYS A 619 14.89 -26.03 -22.03
N SER A 620 15.76 -25.57 -22.93
CA SER A 620 16.05 -26.25 -24.21
C SER A 620 17.09 -27.36 -24.05
N VAL A 621 16.77 -28.56 -24.52
CA VAL A 621 17.64 -29.75 -24.47
C VAL A 621 17.72 -30.39 -25.85
N LEU A 622 18.95 -30.57 -26.35
CA LEU A 622 19.24 -31.35 -27.55
C LEU A 622 19.73 -32.74 -27.12
N HIS A 623 18.96 -33.77 -27.41
CA HIS A 623 19.38 -35.15 -27.20
C HIS A 623 19.97 -35.71 -28.49
N LYS A 624 21.30 -35.82 -28.56
CA LYS A 624 22.03 -36.42 -29.69
C LYS A 624 22.25 -37.91 -29.45
N SER A 625 21.98 -38.71 -30.49
CA SER A 625 22.29 -40.14 -30.45
C SER A 625 23.80 -40.39 -30.53
N ASN A 626 24.30 -41.38 -29.80
CA ASN A 626 25.68 -41.83 -29.89
C ASN A 626 25.92 -42.86 -31.02
N LEU A 627 24.87 -43.22 -31.78
CA LEU A 627 24.98 -44.21 -32.86
C LEU A 627 25.63 -43.65 -34.13
N ILE A 628 25.43 -42.36 -34.41
CA ILE A 628 25.95 -41.69 -35.62
C ILE A 628 26.59 -40.37 -35.18
N ASP A 629 27.89 -40.21 -35.43
CA ASP A 629 28.58 -38.95 -35.20
C ASP A 629 29.26 -38.45 -36.47
N VAL A 630 28.67 -37.41 -37.07
CA VAL A 630 29.17 -36.79 -38.29
C VAL A 630 30.40 -35.93 -37.93
N PRO A 631 31.61 -36.24 -38.42
CA PRO A 631 32.85 -35.61 -37.97
C PRO A 631 33.10 -34.22 -38.57
N LEU A 632 32.08 -33.62 -39.21
CA LEU A 632 32.17 -32.34 -39.94
C LEU A 632 32.45 -31.16 -39.00
N ARG A 633 32.10 -31.27 -37.73
CA ARG A 633 32.36 -30.26 -36.69
C ARG A 633 33.75 -30.36 -36.06
N TYR A 634 34.48 -31.46 -36.25
CA TYR A 634 35.74 -31.72 -35.55
C TYR A 634 36.96 -31.29 -36.37
N PRO A 635 38.01 -30.76 -35.73
CA PRO A 635 39.33 -30.62 -36.34
C PRO A 635 39.93 -31.97 -36.79
N PRO A 636 40.88 -31.97 -37.75
CA PRO A 636 41.41 -30.78 -38.43
C PRO A 636 40.47 -30.27 -39.53
N TYR A 637 40.34 -28.94 -39.62
CA TYR A 637 39.41 -28.25 -40.54
C TYR A 637 39.90 -28.14 -42.00
N GLY A 638 41.00 -28.79 -42.36
CA GLY A 638 41.59 -28.79 -43.71
C GLY A 638 40.80 -29.57 -44.78
N ARG A 639 39.49 -29.76 -44.58
CA ARG A 639 38.58 -30.46 -45.50
C ARG A 639 37.84 -29.46 -46.39
N ASP A 640 37.42 -29.89 -47.57
CA ASP A 640 36.58 -29.08 -48.47
C ASP A 640 35.28 -28.63 -47.75
N THR A 641 35.08 -27.32 -47.67
CA THR A 641 33.93 -26.68 -47.02
C THR A 641 32.60 -26.89 -47.76
N LYS A 642 32.61 -27.49 -48.97
CA LYS A 642 31.42 -27.81 -49.75
C LYS A 642 30.36 -28.54 -48.94
N TRP A 643 30.74 -29.58 -48.19
CA TRP A 643 29.81 -30.36 -47.37
C TRP A 643 29.29 -29.58 -46.16
N LEU A 644 30.15 -28.78 -45.51
CA LEU A 644 29.75 -27.90 -44.40
C LEU A 644 28.71 -26.88 -44.85
N ARG A 645 28.90 -26.25 -46.02
CA ARG A 645 27.95 -25.28 -46.59
C ARG A 645 26.60 -25.90 -46.97
N ILE A 646 26.59 -27.15 -47.42
CA ILE A 646 25.35 -27.90 -47.68
C ILE A 646 24.63 -28.25 -46.36
N PHE A 647 25.38 -28.52 -45.29
CA PHE A 647 24.84 -28.95 -44.01
C PHE A 647 24.33 -27.80 -43.11
N LEU A 648 24.82 -26.57 -43.35
CA LEU A 648 24.43 -25.35 -42.63
C LEU A 648 23.32 -24.53 -43.31
N LYS A 649 23.00 -24.83 -44.58
CA LYS A 649 21.81 -24.31 -45.27
C LYS A 649 20.60 -25.18 -44.95
#